data_AF-I9XGI1-F1
#
_entry.id   AF-I9XGI1-F1
#
_cell.length_a   1.000
_cell.length_b   1.000
_cell.length_c   1.000
_cell.angle_alpha   90.00
_cell.angle_beta   90.00
_cell.angle_gamma   90.00
#
_symmetry.space_group_name_H-M   'P 1'
#
loop_
_entity.id
_entity.type
_entity.pdbx_description
1 polymer ?
#
loop_
_entity_poly.entity_id
_entity_poly.type
_entity_poly.pdbx_seq_one_letter_code
_entity_poly.pdbx_strand_id
1 'polypeptide(L)'
;MNPRLKSLSVQNFRSMRGSVVIPLDAQVVLVHGTNGMGKTSVMSAIELGLTGSIAHLEDQSKYHNFLTHIDTAGGSIQLAVEGMNYRSTGTGQVTYAPGAFHATPALNEADAGFFAERCYLPQAVLGRLLDIYDQKKTTNSRLTEFVKELLRLDALDALVDGLDHAFNVTRIRKLVPVYKQLEEALDLLDKQLERERSSVETARQATTQRISRLNELLAVLDPTAVPVGAGFDVAALRARTGDRDRDQAEVASVTQQGTEVSSLLSRLEQTPAESPDAELAALERDAATIGSEYETWLNGPGAQITQTLGVLREFHSELSPLDGASVEDQVGDALRWCVIEVDHCQRFLDRHGTASQQLTAARTTIQRATTRIGEINQALEAGAKDARTLAAALAGIAPHVEGDMCPVCNRDYAELDNGSLTAHIAATIANLTSEAGRLQALSTERASESERLTTARRDEATAERLVLEPEALVDLRRRQSAIASISSKLEPLQGDAADGQSLFMRLDGARRSLAATRRAGLQSASLLPEINDAVERATGQPTTNFSSLREALEAATGALSGRLRAVRATLSSRVSVETELDQYAREVQLLSDSVVRVTELERRVATMKGAFSSIGEVRERAKTIATAATHVRSRIVRDVFSGSLNKVWRDLFVRLAPNEQFVPQFRLPDQGDGKVEAVLETFHRSGQSSGPPGAMLSQGNLNTSALTLFLALNLSVPSQLPWLVLDDPVQSMDDVHIAQFAALLRTFSKGLGKQVVLAVHERALFEYLTLELSPAFAGDSLITVEISRNFAGDAVADPHFYAFEDDKAVAA
;
A
#
# COMPACT_ATOMS: atom_id res chain seq x y z
N MET A 1 -46.49 31.93 0.73
CA MET A 1 -47.73 31.46 1.37
C MET A 1 -47.33 30.40 2.38
N ASN A 2 -47.87 30.44 3.59
CA ASN A 2 -47.58 29.41 4.59
C ASN A 2 -48.32 28.12 4.23
N PRO A 3 -47.68 26.95 4.30
CA PRO A 3 -48.32 25.71 3.91
C PRO A 3 -49.48 25.36 4.86
N ARG A 4 -50.60 24.89 4.31
CA ARG A 4 -51.85 24.63 5.07
C ARG A 4 -52.53 23.34 4.61
N LEU A 5 -52.97 22.52 5.56
CA LEU A 5 -53.78 21.33 5.32
C LEU A 5 -55.22 21.76 4.99
N LYS A 6 -55.77 21.26 3.88
CA LYS A 6 -57.10 21.64 3.38
C LYS A 6 -58.17 20.60 3.64
N SER A 7 -57.93 19.36 3.21
CA SER A 7 -58.88 18.28 3.35
C SER A 7 -58.19 16.94 3.28
N LEU A 8 -58.74 15.96 4.00
CA LEU A 8 -58.32 14.58 3.99
C LEU A 8 -59.50 13.71 3.52
N SER A 9 -59.31 12.92 2.47
CA SER A 9 -60.24 11.86 2.07
C SER A 9 -59.60 10.50 2.37
N VAL A 10 -60.32 9.65 3.09
CA VAL A 10 -59.85 8.32 3.49
C VAL A 10 -60.87 7.27 3.08
N GLN A 11 -60.40 6.19 2.47
CA GLN A 11 -61.23 5.05 2.06
C GLN A 11 -60.67 3.75 2.62
N ASN A 12 -61.49 2.98 3.35
CA ASN A 12 -61.17 1.64 3.86
C ASN A 12 -59.81 1.54 4.58
N PHE A 13 -59.51 2.47 5.48
CA PHE A 13 -58.23 2.57 6.18
C PHE A 13 -58.31 2.12 7.64
N ARG A 14 -57.50 1.13 8.02
CA ARG A 14 -57.42 0.57 9.38
C ARG A 14 -58.81 0.29 9.95
N SER A 15 -59.24 1.03 10.97
CA SER A 15 -60.54 0.85 11.62
C SER A 15 -61.71 1.54 10.91
N MET A 16 -61.44 2.36 9.88
CA MET A 16 -62.46 3.08 9.12
C MET A 16 -62.85 2.30 7.87
N ARG A 17 -64.11 1.86 7.82
CA ARG A 17 -64.75 1.24 6.65
C ARG A 17 -65.51 2.30 5.85
N GLY A 18 -65.49 2.22 4.52
CA GLY A 18 -66.17 3.20 3.67
C GLY A 18 -65.28 4.40 3.33
N SER A 19 -65.89 5.47 2.79
CA SER A 19 -65.20 6.70 2.41
C SER A 19 -65.60 7.84 3.33
N VAL A 20 -64.61 8.54 3.90
CA VAL A 20 -64.78 9.65 4.82
C VAL A 20 -63.99 10.84 4.31
N VAL A 21 -64.61 12.03 4.32
CA VAL A 21 -63.94 13.29 3.97
C VAL A 21 -63.93 14.18 5.20
N ILE A 22 -62.75 14.64 5.59
CA ILE A 22 -62.49 15.44 6.78
C ILE A 22 -61.96 16.80 6.32
N PRO A 23 -62.71 17.89 6.53
CA PRO A 23 -62.21 19.23 6.25
C PRO A 23 -61.16 19.61 7.29
N LEU A 24 -60.01 20.11 6.83
CA LEU A 24 -58.89 20.53 7.67
C LEU A 24 -58.61 22.03 7.57
N ASP A 25 -59.33 22.76 6.71
CA ASP A 25 -59.05 24.17 6.38
C ASP A 25 -59.47 25.18 7.47
N ALA A 26 -59.05 24.96 8.72
CA ALA A 26 -59.19 25.87 9.84
C ALA A 26 -57.87 26.06 10.59
N GLN A 27 -57.75 27.15 11.35
CA GLN A 27 -56.64 27.37 12.28
C GLN A 27 -56.56 26.27 13.34
N VAL A 28 -57.72 25.81 13.85
CA VAL A 28 -57.83 24.69 14.78
C VAL A 28 -58.81 23.67 14.22
N VAL A 29 -58.44 22.40 14.25
CA VAL A 29 -59.29 21.26 13.88
C VAL A 29 -59.33 20.28 15.05
N LEU A 30 -60.51 20.06 15.62
CA LEU A 30 -60.73 19.10 16.69
C LEU A 30 -61.42 17.85 16.14
N VAL A 31 -60.85 16.68 16.39
CA VAL A 31 -61.40 15.40 15.94
C VAL A 31 -61.81 14.58 17.15
N HIS A 32 -63.10 14.28 17.25
CA HIS A 32 -63.68 13.46 18.32
C HIS A 32 -64.20 12.13 17.79
N GLY A 33 -64.20 11.13 18.67
CA GLY A 33 -64.81 9.83 18.45
C GLY A 33 -64.55 8.94 19.67
N THR A 34 -65.42 7.99 19.97
CA THR A 34 -65.16 7.05 21.07
C THR A 34 -64.00 6.09 20.72
N ASN A 35 -63.54 5.29 21.69
CA ASN A 35 -62.44 4.36 21.44
C ASN A 35 -62.80 3.36 20.34
N GLY A 36 -61.90 3.17 19.37
CA GLY A 36 -62.13 2.29 18.22
C GLY A 36 -62.93 2.90 17.04
N MET A 37 -63.32 4.18 17.12
CA MET A 37 -64.07 4.84 16.03
C MET A 37 -63.20 5.38 14.88
N GLY A 38 -61.87 5.40 15.03
CA GLY A 38 -60.95 5.77 13.95
C GLY A 38 -60.20 7.09 14.08
N LYS A 39 -60.23 7.76 15.23
CA LYS A 39 -59.44 8.98 15.52
C LYS A 39 -57.95 8.86 15.13
N THR A 40 -57.26 7.87 15.71
CA THR A 40 -55.86 7.55 15.37
C THR A 40 -55.70 7.16 13.92
N SER A 41 -56.73 6.58 13.29
CA SER A 41 -56.71 6.26 11.84
C SER A 41 -56.76 7.54 10.99
N VAL A 42 -57.46 8.59 11.43
CA VAL A 42 -57.41 9.92 10.79
C VAL A 42 -56.04 10.54 10.93
N MET A 43 -55.47 10.56 12.14
CA MET A 43 -54.14 11.14 12.37
C MET A 43 -53.05 10.39 11.60
N SER A 44 -53.10 9.06 11.59
CA SER A 44 -52.21 8.21 10.79
C SER A 44 -52.40 8.41 9.29
N ALA A 45 -53.60 8.75 8.82
CA ALA A 45 -53.85 9.04 7.40
C ALA A 45 -53.28 10.40 6.98
N ILE A 46 -53.29 11.40 7.88
CA ILE A 46 -52.57 12.67 7.67
C ILE A 46 -51.07 12.41 7.54
N GLU A 47 -50.49 11.67 8.50
CA GLU A 47 -49.07 11.29 8.47
C GLU A 47 -48.72 10.57 7.15
N LEU A 48 -49.44 9.50 6.82
CA LEU A 48 -49.17 8.69 5.64
C LEU A 48 -49.34 9.47 4.33
N GLY A 49 -50.30 10.40 4.26
CA GLY A 49 -50.47 11.29 3.10
C GLY A 49 -49.35 12.32 2.95
N LEU A 50 -48.78 12.79 4.06
CA LEU A 50 -47.70 13.77 4.07
C LEU A 50 -46.33 13.13 3.80
N THR A 51 -46.00 12.04 4.50
CA THR A 51 -44.65 11.45 4.54
C THR A 51 -44.53 10.20 3.67
N GLY A 52 -45.65 9.54 3.36
CA GLY A 52 -45.67 8.27 2.61
C GLY A 52 -45.46 7.04 3.48
N SER A 53 -45.18 7.21 4.77
CA SER A 53 -45.01 6.12 5.75
C SER A 53 -45.57 6.49 7.12
N ILE A 54 -45.66 5.52 8.04
CA ILE A 54 -46.08 5.75 9.43
C ILE A 54 -44.91 5.41 10.34
N ALA A 55 -44.26 6.42 10.92
CA ALA A 55 -42.95 6.27 11.56
C ALA A 55 -42.94 5.25 12.71
N HIS A 56 -44.01 5.19 13.50
CA HIS A 56 -44.12 4.27 14.64
C HIS A 56 -44.50 2.82 14.26
N LEU A 57 -44.81 2.56 12.99
CA LEU A 57 -45.15 1.22 12.47
C LEU A 57 -44.10 0.65 11.50
N GLU A 58 -43.13 1.45 11.04
CA GLU A 58 -42.08 1.01 10.12
C GLU A 58 -41.24 -0.17 10.65
N ASP A 59 -41.01 -0.22 11.97
CA ASP A 59 -40.25 -1.31 12.61
C ASP A 59 -41.01 -2.67 12.58
N GLN A 60 -42.28 -2.69 12.18
CA GLN A 60 -43.08 -3.92 12.05
C GLN A 60 -43.02 -4.45 10.61
N SER A 61 -42.35 -5.59 10.42
CA SER A 61 -42.28 -6.24 9.11
C SER A 61 -43.68 -6.46 8.53
N LYS A 62 -43.95 -5.89 7.35
CA LYS A 62 -45.23 -5.98 6.61
C LYS A 62 -46.40 -5.17 7.18
N TYR A 63 -46.17 -4.06 7.90
CA TYR A 63 -47.27 -3.25 8.44
C TYR A 63 -48.26 -2.71 7.37
N HIS A 64 -47.81 -2.56 6.12
CA HIS A 64 -48.65 -2.19 4.99
C HIS A 64 -49.82 -3.17 4.75
N ASN A 65 -49.68 -4.43 5.14
CA ASN A 65 -50.75 -5.42 5.06
C ASN A 65 -51.88 -5.17 6.06
N PHE A 66 -51.65 -4.35 7.09
CA PHE A 66 -52.61 -4.01 8.14
C PHE A 66 -53.25 -2.63 7.93
N LEU A 67 -52.97 -1.95 6.80
CA LEU A 67 -53.56 -0.64 6.47
C LEU A 67 -54.97 -0.76 5.89
N THR A 68 -55.27 -1.86 5.20
CA THR A 68 -56.58 -2.09 4.59
C THR A 68 -57.57 -2.55 5.67
N HIS A 69 -58.77 -1.95 5.71
CA HIS A 69 -59.82 -2.43 6.61
C HIS A 69 -60.19 -3.89 6.29
N ILE A 70 -60.45 -4.70 7.32
CA ILE A 70 -60.85 -6.10 7.15
C ILE A 70 -62.08 -6.22 6.23
N ASP A 71 -62.14 -7.25 5.39
CA ASP A 71 -63.21 -7.49 4.42
C ASP A 71 -63.32 -6.46 3.27
N THR A 72 -62.25 -5.73 2.96
CA THR A 72 -62.20 -4.82 1.80
C THR A 72 -61.04 -5.16 0.85
N ALA A 73 -61.21 -4.92 -0.45
CA ALA A 73 -60.21 -5.26 -1.48
C ALA A 73 -59.03 -4.27 -1.55
N GLY A 74 -59.15 -3.12 -0.89
CA GLY A 74 -58.17 -2.04 -0.90
C GLY A 74 -58.79 -0.72 -0.43
N GLY A 75 -57.95 0.31 -0.36
CA GLY A 75 -58.32 1.65 0.06
C GLY A 75 -57.38 2.72 -0.48
N SER A 76 -57.74 3.97 -0.21
CA SER A 76 -56.98 5.12 -0.66
C SER A 76 -57.04 6.26 0.33
N ILE A 77 -55.97 7.04 0.40
CA ILE A 77 -55.89 8.31 1.12
C ILE A 77 -55.53 9.40 0.12
N GLN A 78 -56.24 10.52 0.19
CA GLN A 78 -55.91 11.75 -0.53
C GLN A 78 -55.88 12.91 0.46
N LEU A 79 -54.75 13.59 0.55
CA LEU A 79 -54.55 14.76 1.40
C LEU A 79 -54.23 15.98 0.53
N ALA A 80 -55.05 17.01 0.63
CA ALA A 80 -54.84 18.27 -0.07
C ALA A 80 -54.09 19.27 0.81
N VAL A 81 -53.01 19.85 0.28
CA VAL A 81 -52.17 20.84 0.94
C VAL A 81 -52.00 22.07 0.03
N GLU A 82 -52.16 23.26 0.57
CA GLU A 82 -51.92 24.53 -0.13
C GLU A 82 -50.54 25.09 0.23
N GLY A 83 -49.88 25.80 -0.70
CA GLY A 83 -48.70 26.63 -0.41
C GLY A 83 -47.36 25.89 -0.32
N MET A 84 -47.28 24.66 -0.85
CA MET A 84 -46.05 23.84 -0.90
C MET A 84 -45.21 24.12 -2.16
N ASN A 85 -43.91 24.43 -1.99
CA ASN A 85 -42.89 24.47 -3.06
C ASN A 85 -43.24 25.27 -4.34
N TYR A 86 -43.66 26.55 -4.20
CA TYR A 86 -44.00 27.44 -5.33
C TYR A 86 -45.10 26.93 -6.29
N ARG A 87 -45.72 25.76 -6.01
CA ARG A 87 -46.93 25.26 -6.67
C ARG A 87 -48.15 25.63 -5.84
N SER A 88 -49.24 25.99 -6.50
CA SER A 88 -50.47 26.45 -5.84
C SER A 88 -51.10 25.39 -4.93
N THR A 89 -50.93 24.09 -5.22
CA THR A 89 -51.50 22.97 -4.47
C THR A 89 -50.61 21.73 -4.58
N GLY A 90 -50.26 21.11 -3.45
CA GLY A 90 -49.64 19.79 -3.38
C GLY A 90 -50.65 18.75 -2.87
N THR A 91 -50.69 17.57 -3.47
CA THR A 91 -51.60 16.50 -3.07
C THR A 91 -50.80 15.25 -2.71
N GLY A 92 -50.97 14.77 -1.48
CA GLY A 92 -50.49 13.46 -1.06
C GLY A 92 -51.52 12.39 -1.44
N GLN A 93 -51.12 11.37 -2.18
CA GLN A 93 -52.01 10.28 -2.57
C GLN A 93 -51.39 8.93 -2.25
N VAL A 94 -52.14 8.09 -1.57
CA VAL A 94 -51.72 6.74 -1.19
C VAL A 94 -52.82 5.76 -1.57
N THR A 95 -52.44 4.66 -2.21
CA THR A 95 -53.34 3.54 -2.53
C THR A 95 -52.73 2.26 -1.98
N TYR A 96 -53.53 1.48 -1.26
CA TYR A 96 -53.09 0.26 -0.61
C TYR A 96 -54.11 -0.85 -0.79
N ALA A 97 -53.61 -2.07 -0.94
CA ALA A 97 -54.34 -3.31 -0.99
C ALA A 97 -53.46 -4.43 -0.41
N PRO A 98 -54.00 -5.59 -0.04
CA PRO A 98 -53.19 -6.72 0.41
C PRO A 98 -52.10 -7.07 -0.63
N GLY A 99 -50.83 -6.84 -0.28
CA GLY A 99 -49.68 -7.09 -1.18
C GLY A 99 -49.35 -5.97 -2.19
N ALA A 100 -50.08 -4.85 -2.22
CA ALA A 100 -49.78 -3.70 -3.09
C ALA A 100 -49.86 -2.39 -2.30
N PHE A 101 -48.79 -1.58 -2.36
CA PHE A 101 -48.71 -0.30 -1.68
C PHE A 101 -48.03 0.73 -2.59
N HIS A 102 -48.72 1.82 -2.88
CA HIS A 102 -48.20 2.94 -3.65
C HIS A 102 -48.48 4.24 -2.90
N ALA A 103 -47.42 4.97 -2.55
CA ALA A 103 -47.51 6.26 -1.89
C ALA A 103 -46.82 7.33 -2.73
N THR A 104 -47.51 8.44 -2.93
CA THR A 104 -46.99 9.70 -3.46
C THR A 104 -47.13 10.75 -2.37
N PRO A 105 -46.10 10.93 -1.52
CA PRO A 105 -46.18 11.84 -0.38
C PRO A 105 -46.29 13.29 -0.83
N ALA A 106 -46.96 14.11 -0.03
CA ALA A 106 -47.02 15.55 -0.26
C ALA A 106 -45.68 16.25 0.03
N LEU A 107 -44.92 15.75 1.02
CA LEU A 107 -43.63 16.29 1.45
C LEU A 107 -42.45 15.61 0.74
N ASN A 108 -41.34 16.33 0.60
CA ASN A 108 -40.06 15.70 0.27
C ASN A 108 -39.49 14.97 1.50
N GLU A 109 -38.43 14.20 1.33
CA GLU A 109 -37.83 13.40 2.41
C GLU A 109 -37.40 14.23 3.64
N ALA A 110 -36.81 15.41 3.42
CA ALA A 110 -36.36 16.29 4.51
C ALA A 110 -37.54 16.89 5.30
N ASP A 111 -38.57 17.38 4.60
CA ASP A 111 -39.77 17.95 5.20
C ASP A 111 -40.62 16.86 5.87
N ALA A 112 -40.61 15.63 5.32
CA ALA A 112 -41.29 14.47 5.89
C ALA A 112 -40.68 14.06 7.24
N GLY A 113 -39.34 14.01 7.33
CA GLY A 113 -38.63 13.82 8.60
C GLY A 113 -38.94 14.95 9.59
N PHE A 114 -38.92 16.21 9.14
CA PHE A 114 -39.28 17.36 9.98
C PHE A 114 -40.71 17.24 10.54
N PHE A 115 -41.69 16.82 9.71
CA PHE A 115 -43.07 16.63 10.14
C PHE A 115 -43.20 15.53 11.21
N ALA A 116 -42.66 14.34 10.93
CA ALA A 116 -42.80 13.16 11.80
C ALA A 116 -42.17 13.38 13.19
N GLU A 117 -41.07 14.12 13.27
CA GLU A 117 -40.35 14.32 14.54
C GLU A 117 -40.83 15.53 15.34
N ARG A 118 -41.35 16.58 14.68
CA ARG A 118 -41.56 17.90 15.30
C ARG A 118 -42.97 18.44 15.16
N CYS A 119 -43.76 17.95 14.22
CA CYS A 119 -45.09 18.48 13.95
C CYS A 119 -46.19 17.50 14.33
N TYR A 120 -45.91 16.19 14.33
CA TYR A 120 -46.87 15.15 14.68
C TYR A 120 -46.47 14.41 15.97
N LEU A 121 -47.39 14.33 16.93
CA LEU A 121 -47.23 13.53 18.14
C LEU A 121 -48.26 12.38 18.15
N PRO A 122 -47.84 11.14 17.83
CA PRO A 122 -48.72 9.97 17.88
C PRO A 122 -49.06 9.58 19.34
N GLN A 123 -50.27 9.07 19.54
CA GLN A 123 -50.74 8.59 20.85
C GLN A 123 -49.79 7.53 21.46
N ALA A 124 -49.28 6.61 20.64
CA ALA A 124 -48.42 5.52 21.08
C ALA A 124 -47.00 5.95 21.52
N VAL A 125 -46.55 7.14 21.10
CA VAL A 125 -45.19 7.62 21.31
C VAL A 125 -45.08 8.45 22.58
N LEU A 126 -46.13 9.19 22.97
CA LEU A 126 -46.10 10.12 24.10
C LEU A 126 -45.51 9.53 25.38
N GLY A 127 -46.03 8.39 25.85
CA GLY A 127 -45.59 7.76 27.10
C GLY A 127 -44.18 7.15 27.07
N ARG A 128 -43.60 6.97 25.89
CA ARG A 128 -42.22 6.45 25.71
C ARG A 128 -41.26 7.50 25.15
N LEU A 129 -41.73 8.72 24.89
CA LEU A 129 -40.96 9.71 24.14
C LEU A 129 -39.66 10.10 24.86
N LEU A 130 -39.70 10.23 26.20
CA LEU A 130 -38.50 10.47 27.00
C LEU A 130 -37.53 9.28 26.93
N ASP A 131 -38.03 8.04 27.01
CA ASP A 131 -37.20 6.84 26.88
C ASP A 131 -36.60 6.71 25.48
N ILE A 132 -37.36 7.04 24.43
CA ILE A 132 -36.91 7.00 23.03
C ILE A 132 -35.76 8.00 22.82
N TYR A 133 -35.82 9.17 23.45
CA TYR A 133 -34.76 10.17 23.39
C TYR A 133 -33.54 9.82 24.25
N ASP A 134 -33.73 9.07 25.33
CA ASP A 134 -32.65 8.59 26.23
C ASP A 134 -31.96 7.30 25.72
N GLN A 135 -32.65 6.51 24.87
CA GLN A 135 -32.12 5.27 24.30
C GLN A 135 -30.85 5.48 23.48
N LYS A 136 -29.83 4.66 23.78
CA LYS A 136 -28.53 4.65 23.10
C LYS A 136 -28.53 3.63 21.95
N LYS A 137 -28.61 4.09 20.69
CA LYS A 137 -28.31 3.26 19.52
C LYS A 137 -26.81 3.22 19.18
N THR A 138 -26.05 4.26 19.56
CA THR A 138 -24.60 4.40 19.32
C THR A 138 -23.89 5.05 20.52
N THR A 139 -22.70 5.65 20.33
CA THR A 139 -21.96 6.40 21.36
C THR A 139 -22.66 7.68 21.83
N ASN A 140 -23.80 8.09 21.23
CA ASN A 140 -24.60 9.24 21.63
C ASN A 140 -26.09 8.86 21.81
N SER A 141 -26.84 9.63 22.58
CA SER A 141 -28.32 9.55 22.66
C SER A 141 -29.00 10.01 21.37
N ARG A 142 -30.20 9.47 21.08
CA ARG A 142 -31.02 9.86 19.90
C ARG A 142 -31.32 11.35 19.87
N LEU A 143 -31.53 11.95 21.03
CA LEU A 143 -31.71 13.40 21.14
C LEU A 143 -30.43 14.18 20.77
N THR A 144 -29.25 13.68 21.16
CA THR A 144 -27.98 14.34 20.82
C THR A 144 -27.72 14.28 19.31
N GLU A 145 -28.03 13.14 18.67
CA GLU A 145 -27.99 13.01 17.20
C GLU A 145 -28.99 13.96 16.54
N PHE A 146 -30.23 13.98 17.03
CA PHE A 146 -31.27 14.91 16.56
C PHE A 146 -30.86 16.38 16.67
N VAL A 147 -30.25 16.80 17.78
CA VAL A 147 -29.79 18.19 17.95
C VAL A 147 -28.57 18.49 17.08
N LYS A 148 -27.71 17.51 16.80
CA LYS A 148 -26.59 17.67 15.85
C LYS A 148 -27.07 17.90 14.44
N GLU A 149 -28.01 17.08 13.97
CA GLU A 149 -28.63 17.20 12.66
C GLU A 149 -29.37 18.55 12.54
N LEU A 150 -30.10 18.92 13.60
CA LEU A 150 -30.83 20.18 13.67
C LEU A 150 -29.93 21.41 13.50
N LEU A 151 -28.74 21.38 14.07
CA LEU A 151 -27.76 22.47 14.03
C LEU A 151 -26.80 22.34 12.83
N ARG A 152 -27.00 21.34 11.97
CA ARG A 152 -26.11 20.99 10.84
C ARG A 152 -24.65 20.90 11.28
N LEU A 153 -24.42 20.31 12.45
CA LEU A 153 -23.07 20.10 12.99
C LEU A 153 -22.29 19.06 12.18
N ASP A 154 -22.94 18.33 11.28
CA ASP A 154 -22.34 17.29 10.44
C ASP A 154 -21.14 17.80 9.63
N ALA A 155 -21.20 19.06 9.14
CA ALA A 155 -20.08 19.66 8.43
C ALA A 155 -18.87 19.92 9.34
N LEU A 156 -19.11 20.29 10.60
CA LEU A 156 -18.06 20.48 11.60
C LEU A 156 -17.52 19.13 12.09
N ASP A 157 -18.40 18.15 12.30
CA ASP A 157 -18.02 16.78 12.68
C ASP A 157 -17.19 16.12 11.58
N ALA A 158 -17.60 16.23 10.31
CA ALA A 158 -16.82 15.73 9.17
C ALA A 158 -15.44 16.37 9.07
N LEU A 159 -15.33 17.67 9.38
CA LEU A 159 -14.06 18.39 9.36
C LEU A 159 -13.15 18.01 10.53
N VAL A 160 -13.71 17.84 11.73
CA VAL A 160 -12.97 17.37 12.91
C VAL A 160 -12.47 15.93 12.70
N ASP A 161 -13.36 15.03 12.29
CA ASP A 161 -13.03 13.62 12.09
C ASP A 161 -12.05 13.42 10.92
N GLY A 162 -12.24 14.17 9.82
CA GLY A 162 -11.34 14.11 8.66
C GLY A 162 -9.92 14.61 8.95
N LEU A 163 -9.78 15.63 9.81
CA LEU A 163 -8.48 16.20 10.17
C LEU A 163 -7.84 15.57 11.42
N ASP A 164 -8.52 14.65 12.11
CA ASP A 164 -8.00 13.95 13.31
C ASP A 164 -6.69 13.19 13.02
N HIS A 165 -6.50 12.75 11.78
CA HIS A 165 -5.25 12.11 11.34
C HIS A 165 -4.03 13.05 11.43
N ALA A 166 -4.22 14.37 11.33
CA ALA A 166 -3.13 15.35 11.42
C ALA A 166 -2.47 15.36 12.81
N PHE A 167 -3.15 14.92 13.87
CA PHE A 167 -2.58 14.90 15.21
C PHE A 167 -1.57 13.78 15.42
N ASN A 168 -1.67 12.67 14.69
CA ASN A 168 -0.81 11.50 14.87
C ASN A 168 -0.15 11.03 13.57
N VAL A 169 1.18 11.15 13.50
CA VAL A 169 2.00 10.76 12.33
C VAL A 169 1.80 9.29 11.93
N THR A 170 1.55 8.41 12.89
CA THR A 170 1.27 6.99 12.62
C THR A 170 -0.01 6.79 11.82
N ARG A 171 -1.02 7.65 12.04
CA ARG A 171 -2.25 7.64 11.23
C ARG A 171 -2.01 8.15 9.82
N ILE A 172 -1.17 9.19 9.68
CA ILE A 172 -0.74 9.71 8.36
C ILE A 172 -0.03 8.62 7.55
N ARG A 173 0.86 7.83 8.18
CA ARG A 173 1.54 6.69 7.52
C ARG A 173 0.56 5.64 6.98
N LYS A 174 -0.60 5.46 7.63
CA LYS A 174 -1.65 4.54 7.16
C LYS A 174 -2.46 5.14 6.00
N LEU A 175 -2.76 6.44 6.08
CA LEU A 175 -3.58 7.13 5.09
C LEU A 175 -2.82 7.41 3.79
N VAL A 176 -1.53 7.72 3.90
CA VAL A 176 -0.63 8.02 2.78
C VAL A 176 0.63 7.15 2.90
N PRO A 177 0.62 5.93 2.34
CA PRO A 177 1.78 5.02 2.39
C PRO A 177 3.06 5.64 1.80
N VAL A 178 2.92 6.55 0.83
CA VAL A 178 4.03 7.30 0.20
C VAL A 178 4.82 8.12 1.24
N TYR A 179 4.20 8.59 2.32
CA TYR A 179 4.91 9.31 3.38
C TYR A 179 5.97 8.43 4.05
N LYS A 180 5.64 7.15 4.31
CA LYS A 180 6.59 6.19 4.88
C LYS A 180 7.74 5.90 3.90
N GLN A 181 7.43 5.76 2.61
CA GLN A 181 8.45 5.57 1.57
C GLN A 181 9.40 6.77 1.47
N LEU A 182 8.90 7.99 1.63
CA LEU A 182 9.72 9.20 1.66
C LEU A 182 10.62 9.26 2.91
N GLU A 183 10.12 8.82 4.07
CA GLU A 183 10.93 8.73 5.31
C GLU A 183 12.09 7.74 5.13
N GLU A 184 11.80 6.54 4.61
CA GLU A 184 12.78 5.50 4.33
C GLU A 184 13.80 5.94 3.25
N ALA A 185 13.33 6.63 2.20
CA ALA A 185 14.20 7.16 1.16
C ALA A 185 15.14 8.26 1.68
N LEU A 186 14.66 9.13 2.58
CA LEU A 186 15.49 10.16 3.19
C LEU A 186 16.57 9.54 4.08
N ASP A 187 16.22 8.56 4.92
CA ASP A 187 17.17 7.84 5.77
C ASP A 187 18.24 7.11 4.92
N LEU A 188 17.83 6.49 3.81
CA LEU A 188 18.75 5.84 2.88
C LEU A 188 19.70 6.85 2.21
N LEU A 189 19.19 8.00 1.78
CA LEU A 189 20.01 9.07 1.18
C LEU A 189 20.98 9.68 2.19
N ASP A 190 20.56 9.94 3.43
CA ASP A 190 21.45 10.45 4.49
C ASP A 190 22.58 9.44 4.78
N LYS A 191 22.26 8.14 4.87
CA LYS A 191 23.27 7.06 5.02
C LYS A 191 24.22 6.96 3.83
N GLN A 192 23.73 7.11 2.61
CA GLN A 192 24.56 7.12 1.40
C GLN A 192 25.50 8.33 1.39
N LEU A 193 24.99 9.50 1.73
CA LEU A 193 25.77 10.74 1.83
C LEU A 193 26.90 10.60 2.85
N GLU A 194 26.63 10.00 4.02
CA GLU A 194 27.64 9.80 5.06
C GLU A 194 28.75 8.83 4.62
N ARG A 195 28.40 7.77 3.88
CA ARG A 195 29.37 6.83 3.29
C ARG A 195 30.23 7.48 2.19
N GLU A 196 29.64 8.29 1.33
CA GLU A 196 30.42 8.99 0.29
C GLU A 196 31.34 10.05 0.91
N ARG A 197 30.89 10.76 1.95
CA ARG A 197 31.73 11.69 2.71
C ARG A 197 32.95 11.01 3.35
N SER A 198 32.76 9.82 3.93
CA SER A 198 33.89 9.06 4.49
C SER A 198 34.84 8.52 3.40
N SER A 199 34.31 8.16 2.23
CA SER A 199 35.11 7.80 1.06
C SER A 199 35.97 8.97 0.56
N VAL A 200 35.39 10.18 0.48
CA VAL A 200 36.12 11.41 0.13
C VAL A 200 37.27 11.66 1.10
N GLU A 201 37.02 11.54 2.41
CA GLU A 201 38.06 11.74 3.42
C GLU A 201 39.18 10.70 3.29
N THR A 202 38.83 9.43 3.08
CA THR A 202 39.81 8.35 2.86
C THR A 202 40.65 8.61 1.60
N ALA A 203 40.01 9.02 0.50
CA ALA A 203 40.69 9.33 -0.76
C ALA A 203 41.62 10.55 -0.62
N ARG A 204 41.23 11.57 0.16
CA ARG A 204 42.10 12.72 0.49
C ARG A 204 43.35 12.30 1.25
N GLN A 205 43.19 11.43 2.25
CA GLN A 205 44.31 10.90 3.03
C GLN A 205 45.26 10.08 2.15
N ALA A 206 44.73 9.19 1.31
CA ALA A 206 45.52 8.41 0.35
C ALA A 206 46.29 9.32 -0.64
N THR A 207 45.62 10.34 -1.17
CA THR A 207 46.25 11.34 -2.07
C THR A 207 47.43 12.04 -1.37
N THR A 208 47.26 12.40 -0.10
CA THR A 208 48.30 13.05 0.71
C THR A 208 49.49 12.12 0.97
N GLN A 209 49.22 10.85 1.31
CA GLN A 209 50.26 9.84 1.53
C GLN A 209 51.06 9.57 0.25
N ARG A 210 50.40 9.52 -0.91
CA ARG A 210 51.06 9.34 -2.21
C ARG A 210 51.98 10.50 -2.55
N ILE A 211 51.58 11.75 -2.27
CA ILE A 211 52.46 12.92 -2.45
C ILE A 211 53.73 12.77 -1.59
N SER A 212 53.59 12.33 -0.34
CA SER A 212 54.75 12.09 0.53
C SER A 212 55.70 11.05 -0.07
N ARG A 213 55.17 9.90 -0.52
CA ARG A 213 55.96 8.82 -1.11
C ARG A 213 56.62 9.23 -2.43
N LEU A 214 55.91 10.00 -3.25
CA LEU A 214 56.44 10.54 -4.49
C LEU A 214 57.63 11.47 -4.23
N ASN A 215 57.54 12.33 -3.21
CA ASN A 215 58.65 13.20 -2.80
C ASN A 215 59.88 12.41 -2.31
N GLU A 216 59.68 11.31 -1.57
CA GLU A 216 60.77 10.42 -1.17
C GLU A 216 61.47 9.78 -2.37
N LEU A 217 60.70 9.29 -3.35
CA LEU A 217 61.26 8.67 -4.56
C LEU A 217 61.97 9.68 -5.47
N LEU A 218 61.45 10.90 -5.57
CA LEU A 218 62.08 11.99 -6.34
C LEU A 218 63.44 12.38 -5.74
N ALA A 219 63.58 12.40 -4.41
CA ALA A 219 64.83 12.70 -3.74
C ALA A 219 65.94 11.66 -4.03
N VAL A 220 65.57 10.41 -4.32
CA VAL A 220 66.52 9.34 -4.71
C VAL A 220 67.02 9.51 -6.14
N LEU A 221 66.17 10.00 -7.05
CA LEU A 221 66.52 10.22 -8.45
C LEU A 221 67.32 11.50 -8.68
N ASP A 222 66.96 12.57 -7.99
CA ASP A 222 67.63 13.87 -8.06
C ASP A 222 67.60 14.54 -6.68
N PRO A 223 68.74 14.56 -5.96
CA PRO A 223 68.85 15.22 -4.66
C PRO A 223 68.56 16.73 -4.68
N THR A 224 68.55 17.36 -5.86
CA THR A 224 68.25 18.78 -6.04
C THR A 224 66.80 19.07 -6.44
N ALA A 225 65.97 18.04 -6.57
CA ALA A 225 64.56 18.19 -6.95
C ALA A 225 63.73 18.89 -5.87
N VAL A 226 62.92 19.87 -6.28
CA VAL A 226 61.95 20.56 -5.41
C VAL A 226 60.77 19.63 -5.09
N PRO A 227 60.35 19.48 -3.83
CA PRO A 227 59.19 18.68 -3.45
C PRO A 227 57.90 19.19 -4.10
N VAL A 228 57.03 18.26 -4.50
CA VAL A 228 55.69 18.57 -5.02
C VAL A 228 54.65 18.64 -3.91
N GLY A 229 53.73 19.63 -4.03
CA GLY A 229 52.58 19.82 -3.14
C GLY A 229 51.27 19.30 -3.76
N ALA A 230 50.13 19.48 -3.10
CA ALA A 230 48.84 19.04 -3.64
C ALA A 230 48.45 19.78 -4.93
N GLY A 231 47.94 19.06 -5.93
CA GLY A 231 47.46 19.63 -7.19
C GLY A 231 48.57 19.99 -8.19
N PHE A 232 49.75 19.38 -8.07
CA PHE A 232 50.83 19.55 -9.04
C PHE A 232 50.48 18.98 -10.42
N ASP A 233 51.12 19.50 -11.47
CA ASP A 233 50.94 19.00 -12.83
C ASP A 233 51.72 17.69 -13.04
N VAL A 234 50.97 16.60 -13.16
CA VAL A 234 51.50 15.23 -13.38
C VAL A 234 52.26 15.13 -14.70
N ALA A 235 51.79 15.79 -15.77
CA ALA A 235 52.42 15.73 -17.08
C ALA A 235 53.76 16.49 -17.07
N ALA A 236 53.79 17.66 -16.43
CA ALA A 236 55.02 18.44 -16.26
C ALA A 236 56.06 17.71 -15.40
N LEU A 237 55.64 17.00 -14.34
CA LEU A 237 56.57 16.24 -13.51
C LEU A 237 57.11 15.01 -14.24
N ARG A 238 56.25 14.28 -14.99
CA ARG A 238 56.66 13.14 -15.82
C ARG A 238 57.72 13.53 -16.86
N ALA A 239 57.57 14.70 -17.49
CA ALA A 239 58.56 15.20 -18.44
C ALA A 239 59.93 15.51 -17.80
N ARG A 240 59.97 15.85 -16.49
CA ARG A 240 61.20 16.18 -15.76
C ARG A 240 61.94 14.95 -15.22
N THR A 241 61.26 13.83 -14.99
CA THR A 241 61.83 12.62 -14.38
C THR A 241 62.71 11.77 -15.30
N GLY A 242 62.81 12.14 -16.59
CA GLY A 242 63.70 11.52 -17.57
C GLY A 242 63.00 10.53 -18.50
N ASP A 243 63.76 9.95 -19.42
CA ASP A 243 63.26 9.09 -20.51
C ASP A 243 63.48 7.61 -20.17
N ARG A 244 62.37 6.89 -19.93
CA ARG A 244 62.39 5.44 -19.63
C ARG A 244 62.91 4.63 -20.80
N ASP A 245 62.54 5.00 -22.03
CA ASP A 245 62.90 4.25 -23.22
C ASP A 245 64.40 4.39 -23.51
N ARG A 246 64.97 5.57 -23.20
CA ARG A 246 66.41 5.78 -23.21
C ARG A 246 67.15 4.86 -22.23
N ASP A 247 66.72 4.82 -20.97
CA ASP A 247 67.36 3.96 -19.96
C ASP A 247 67.21 2.47 -20.32
N GLN A 248 66.06 2.07 -20.87
CA GLN A 248 65.78 0.70 -21.28
C GLN A 248 66.60 0.28 -22.51
N ALA A 249 66.78 1.19 -23.48
CA ALA A 249 67.69 1.01 -24.60
C ALA A 249 69.15 0.90 -24.12
N GLU A 250 69.54 1.67 -23.11
CA GLU A 250 70.88 1.59 -22.51
C GLU A 250 71.08 0.25 -21.78
N VAL A 251 70.10 -0.24 -21.01
CA VAL A 251 70.15 -1.60 -20.41
C VAL A 251 70.28 -2.68 -21.48
N ALA A 252 69.52 -2.59 -22.56
CA ALA A 252 69.58 -3.55 -23.67
C ALA A 252 70.96 -3.53 -24.34
N SER A 253 71.50 -2.34 -24.62
CA SER A 253 72.83 -2.14 -25.20
C SER A 253 73.94 -2.70 -24.31
N VAL A 254 73.93 -2.40 -23.01
CA VAL A 254 74.96 -2.88 -22.07
C VAL A 254 74.87 -4.39 -21.86
N THR A 255 73.64 -4.94 -21.86
CA THR A 255 73.42 -6.40 -21.80
C THR A 255 73.97 -7.09 -23.04
N GLN A 256 73.70 -6.54 -24.23
CA GLN A 256 74.21 -7.06 -25.51
C GLN A 256 75.74 -7.05 -25.54
N GLN A 257 76.38 -5.95 -25.14
CA GLN A 257 77.83 -5.85 -25.01
C GLN A 257 78.40 -6.88 -24.01
N GLY A 258 77.71 -7.10 -22.89
CA GLY A 258 78.10 -8.11 -21.91
C GLY A 258 78.04 -9.54 -22.47
N THR A 259 76.99 -9.87 -23.22
CA THR A 259 76.87 -11.17 -23.90
C THR A 259 77.91 -11.37 -25.00
N GLU A 260 78.26 -10.30 -25.73
CA GLU A 260 79.29 -10.29 -26.77
C GLU A 260 80.67 -10.64 -26.17
N VAL A 261 81.08 -9.95 -25.10
CA VAL A 261 82.34 -10.19 -24.38
C VAL A 261 82.40 -11.60 -23.78
N SER A 262 81.31 -12.07 -23.17
CA SER A 262 81.22 -13.44 -22.62
C SER A 262 81.35 -14.51 -23.71
N SER A 263 80.78 -14.27 -24.90
CA SER A 263 80.90 -15.18 -26.05
C SER A 263 82.31 -15.23 -26.65
N LEU A 264 83.07 -14.13 -26.60
CA LEU A 264 84.45 -14.07 -27.07
C LEU A 264 85.41 -14.77 -26.09
N LEU A 265 85.16 -14.64 -24.78
CA LEU A 265 85.89 -15.36 -23.73
C LEU A 265 85.71 -16.88 -23.87
N SER A 266 84.47 -17.34 -24.04
CA SER A 266 84.15 -18.76 -24.22
C SER A 266 84.74 -19.34 -25.51
N ARG A 267 84.79 -18.56 -26.61
CA ARG A 267 85.42 -18.96 -27.89
C ARG A 267 86.95 -19.11 -27.79
N LEU A 268 87.62 -18.27 -26.98
CA LEU A 268 89.06 -18.38 -26.71
C LEU A 268 89.40 -19.67 -25.94
N GLU A 269 88.52 -20.09 -25.03
CA GLU A 269 88.70 -21.28 -24.17
C GLU A 269 88.41 -22.61 -24.87
N GLN A 270 87.70 -22.59 -26.00
CA GLN A 270 87.18 -23.78 -26.69
C GLN A 270 88.02 -24.24 -27.90
N THR A 271 89.25 -23.75 -28.12
CA THR A 271 90.07 -24.14 -29.29
C THR A 271 90.87 -25.43 -29.02
N PRO A 272 90.51 -26.60 -29.61
CA PRO A 272 91.23 -27.86 -29.40
C PRO A 272 92.18 -28.14 -30.57
N ALA A 273 93.31 -28.80 -30.28
CA ALA A 273 94.32 -29.18 -31.26
C ALA A 273 94.07 -30.60 -31.79
N GLU A 274 93.18 -30.81 -32.76
CA GLU A 274 93.12 -32.06 -33.55
C GLU A 274 92.25 -31.89 -34.83
N SER A 275 92.60 -32.62 -35.91
CA SER A 275 92.12 -32.36 -37.28
C SER A 275 90.66 -32.83 -37.55
N PRO A 276 89.77 -32.00 -38.14
CA PRO A 276 88.33 -32.26 -38.19
C PRO A 276 87.80 -32.98 -39.45
N ASP A 277 88.64 -33.47 -40.35
CA ASP A 277 88.16 -33.93 -41.67
C ASP A 277 87.55 -35.35 -41.67
N ALA A 278 87.92 -36.22 -40.73
CA ALA A 278 87.36 -37.58 -40.64
C ALA A 278 86.01 -37.64 -39.88
N GLU A 279 85.82 -36.77 -38.88
CA GLU A 279 84.56 -36.64 -38.12
C GLU A 279 83.46 -35.93 -38.93
N LEU A 280 83.82 -34.96 -39.78
CA LEU A 280 82.86 -34.24 -40.63
C LEU A 280 82.11 -35.20 -41.57
N ALA A 281 82.82 -36.12 -42.21
CA ALA A 281 82.26 -37.09 -43.15
C ALA A 281 81.42 -38.20 -42.47
N ALA A 282 81.61 -38.45 -41.18
CA ALA A 282 80.78 -39.36 -40.39
C ALA A 282 79.48 -38.65 -39.94
N LEU A 283 79.58 -37.42 -39.44
CA LEU A 283 78.44 -36.59 -39.04
C LEU A 283 77.52 -36.21 -40.21
N GLU A 284 78.06 -36.01 -41.43
CA GLU A 284 77.26 -35.79 -42.65
C GLU A 284 76.41 -37.02 -43.03
N ARG A 285 76.95 -38.24 -42.85
CA ARG A 285 76.22 -39.50 -43.13
C ARG A 285 75.14 -39.79 -42.09
N ASP A 286 75.41 -39.54 -40.81
CA ASP A 286 74.43 -39.73 -39.74
C ASP A 286 73.28 -38.71 -39.84
N ALA A 287 73.57 -37.45 -40.17
CA ALA A 287 72.55 -36.42 -40.39
C ALA A 287 71.66 -36.71 -41.62
N ALA A 288 72.22 -37.28 -42.70
CA ALA A 288 71.46 -37.67 -43.88
C ALA A 288 70.52 -38.85 -43.60
N THR A 289 70.97 -39.83 -42.81
CA THR A 289 70.17 -41.02 -42.45
C THR A 289 68.97 -40.63 -41.58
N ILE A 290 69.20 -39.89 -40.49
CA ILE A 290 68.13 -39.40 -39.59
C ILE A 290 67.18 -38.45 -40.35
N GLY A 291 67.69 -37.67 -41.30
CA GLY A 291 66.88 -36.81 -42.16
C GLY A 291 65.86 -37.57 -43.00
N SER A 292 66.25 -38.72 -43.57
CA SER A 292 65.35 -39.57 -44.36
C SER A 292 64.26 -40.26 -43.51
N GLU A 293 64.60 -40.66 -42.29
CA GLU A 293 63.64 -41.21 -41.31
C GLU A 293 62.60 -40.15 -40.90
N TYR A 294 63.06 -38.93 -40.62
CA TYR A 294 62.17 -37.80 -40.29
C TYR A 294 61.28 -37.38 -41.46
N GLU A 295 61.79 -37.41 -42.69
CA GLU A 295 61.00 -37.12 -43.91
C GLU A 295 59.93 -38.19 -44.17
N THR A 296 60.22 -39.45 -43.86
CA THR A 296 59.25 -40.55 -43.93
C THR A 296 58.13 -40.36 -42.90
N TRP A 297 58.47 -39.94 -41.67
CA TRP A 297 57.51 -39.60 -40.63
C TRP A 297 56.63 -38.39 -41.00
N LEU A 298 57.23 -37.31 -41.53
CA LEU A 298 56.50 -36.11 -41.98
C LEU A 298 55.43 -36.43 -43.03
N ASN A 299 55.73 -37.35 -43.95
CA ASN A 299 54.80 -37.77 -45.00
C ASN A 299 53.77 -38.82 -44.55
N GLY A 300 53.93 -39.40 -43.36
CA GLY A 300 53.03 -40.40 -42.77
C GLY A 300 52.27 -39.84 -41.56
N PRO A 301 52.62 -40.25 -40.31
CA PRO A 301 51.94 -39.77 -39.10
C PRO A 301 51.97 -38.25 -38.93
N GLY A 302 53.07 -37.57 -39.31
CA GLY A 302 53.20 -36.11 -39.20
C GLY A 302 52.18 -35.34 -40.04
N ALA A 303 51.84 -35.85 -41.23
CA ALA A 303 50.80 -35.27 -42.09
C ALA A 303 49.40 -35.43 -41.47
N GLN A 304 49.12 -36.59 -40.85
CA GLN A 304 47.85 -36.85 -40.17
C GLN A 304 47.67 -35.96 -38.93
N ILE A 305 48.73 -35.77 -38.15
CA ILE A 305 48.75 -34.84 -37.00
C ILE A 305 48.49 -33.41 -37.49
N THR A 306 49.20 -32.96 -38.53
CA THR A 306 49.04 -31.61 -39.10
C THR A 306 47.63 -31.35 -39.60
N GLN A 307 47.03 -32.32 -40.30
CA GLN A 307 45.65 -32.22 -40.78
C GLN A 307 44.66 -32.14 -39.60
N THR A 308 44.83 -32.98 -38.58
CA THR A 308 43.93 -33.04 -37.42
C THR A 308 44.02 -31.77 -36.57
N LEU A 309 45.23 -31.24 -36.32
CA LEU A 309 45.43 -29.95 -35.67
C LEU A 309 44.91 -28.78 -36.52
N GLY A 310 44.98 -28.89 -37.85
CA GLY A 310 44.39 -27.92 -38.77
C GLY A 310 42.88 -27.79 -38.64
N VAL A 311 42.17 -28.92 -38.50
CA VAL A 311 40.71 -28.91 -38.23
C VAL A 311 40.42 -28.36 -36.82
N LEU A 312 41.27 -28.65 -35.83
CA LEU A 312 41.12 -28.13 -34.47
C LEU A 312 41.28 -26.60 -34.39
N ARG A 313 42.09 -25.99 -35.28
CA ARG A 313 42.27 -24.54 -35.36
C ARG A 313 41.00 -23.76 -35.70
N GLU A 314 40.02 -24.39 -36.36
CA GLU A 314 38.71 -23.76 -36.58
C GLU A 314 37.97 -23.47 -35.26
N PHE A 315 38.30 -24.21 -34.20
CA PHE A 315 37.71 -24.05 -32.86
C PHE A 315 38.64 -23.33 -31.87
N HIS A 316 39.97 -23.40 -32.08
CA HIS A 316 40.98 -22.76 -31.23
C HIS A 316 42.09 -22.10 -32.07
N SER A 317 41.95 -20.80 -32.31
CA SER A 317 42.84 -20.02 -33.18
C SER A 317 44.26 -19.81 -32.64
N GLU A 318 44.50 -20.09 -31.35
CA GLU A 318 45.81 -19.90 -30.69
C GLU A 318 46.77 -21.10 -30.84
N LEU A 319 46.36 -22.17 -31.55
CA LEU A 319 47.26 -23.29 -31.83
C LEU A 319 48.32 -22.88 -32.87
N SER A 320 49.57 -22.75 -32.42
CA SER A 320 50.73 -22.51 -33.28
C SER A 320 50.86 -23.53 -34.42
N PRO A 321 51.45 -23.14 -35.58
CA PRO A 321 51.92 -24.07 -36.61
C PRO A 321 52.73 -25.23 -36.03
N LEU A 322 52.67 -26.41 -36.65
CA LEU A 322 53.42 -27.59 -36.22
C LEU A 322 54.91 -27.23 -36.16
N ASP A 323 55.51 -27.31 -34.97
CA ASP A 323 56.94 -27.09 -34.77
C ASP A 323 57.58 -28.42 -34.40
N GLY A 324 58.54 -28.86 -35.21
CA GLY A 324 59.24 -30.14 -35.05
C GLY A 324 59.87 -30.31 -33.67
N ALA A 325 60.26 -29.21 -33.00
CA ALA A 325 60.88 -29.25 -31.68
C ALA A 325 59.91 -29.54 -30.54
N SER A 326 58.62 -29.28 -30.73
CA SER A 326 57.59 -29.31 -29.69
C SER A 326 56.33 -30.08 -30.10
N VAL A 327 56.41 -30.97 -31.10
CA VAL A 327 55.26 -31.73 -31.63
C VAL A 327 54.54 -32.52 -30.53
N GLU A 328 55.28 -33.18 -29.64
CA GLU A 328 54.72 -33.95 -28.52
C GLU A 328 53.98 -33.03 -27.54
N ASP A 329 54.58 -31.90 -27.20
CA ASP A 329 53.96 -30.90 -26.33
C ASP A 329 52.72 -30.28 -26.97
N GLN A 330 52.77 -29.97 -28.27
CA GLN A 330 51.65 -29.41 -29.04
C GLN A 330 50.47 -30.39 -29.15
N VAL A 331 50.73 -31.67 -29.40
CA VAL A 331 49.70 -32.72 -29.43
C VAL A 331 49.15 -32.96 -28.02
N GLY A 332 50.02 -32.95 -27.00
CA GLY A 332 49.62 -33.05 -25.60
C GLY A 332 48.75 -31.89 -25.14
N ASP A 333 49.10 -30.65 -25.49
CA ASP A 333 48.32 -29.44 -25.21
C ASP A 333 46.99 -29.43 -25.95
N ALA A 334 46.98 -29.83 -27.23
CA ALA A 334 45.75 -29.95 -28.01
C ALA A 334 44.79 -30.97 -27.40
N LEU A 335 45.28 -32.13 -26.94
CA LEU A 335 44.47 -33.14 -26.28
C LEU A 335 43.97 -32.67 -24.90
N ARG A 336 44.84 -32.03 -24.10
CA ARG A 336 44.43 -31.40 -22.82
C ARG A 336 43.32 -30.38 -23.05
N TRP A 337 43.48 -29.53 -24.06
CA TRP A 337 42.46 -28.55 -24.43
C TRP A 337 41.16 -29.21 -24.87
N CYS A 338 41.22 -30.24 -25.73
CA CYS A 338 40.03 -30.98 -26.18
C CYS A 338 39.26 -31.56 -24.99
N VAL A 339 39.95 -32.16 -24.02
CA VAL A 339 39.34 -32.71 -22.80
C VAL A 339 38.68 -31.60 -21.98
N ILE A 340 39.38 -30.49 -21.75
CA ILE A 340 38.85 -29.34 -20.99
C ILE A 340 37.63 -28.76 -21.69
N GLU A 341 37.66 -28.58 -23.01
CA GLU A 341 36.59 -27.95 -23.76
C GLU A 341 35.36 -28.86 -23.92
N VAL A 342 35.56 -30.17 -24.06
CA VAL A 342 34.47 -31.17 -24.04
C VAL A 342 33.81 -31.20 -22.67
N ASP A 343 34.58 -31.18 -21.58
CA ASP A 343 34.07 -31.10 -20.22
C ASP A 343 33.36 -29.76 -19.96
N HIS A 344 33.90 -28.65 -20.44
CA HIS A 344 33.27 -27.35 -20.39
C HIS A 344 31.90 -27.36 -21.08
N CYS A 345 31.83 -27.85 -22.33
CA CYS A 345 30.56 -28.01 -23.05
C CYS A 345 29.58 -28.91 -22.27
N GLN A 346 30.07 -30.03 -21.70
CA GLN A 346 29.26 -30.94 -20.90
C GLN A 346 28.65 -30.25 -19.67
N ARG A 347 29.43 -29.48 -18.91
CA ARG A 347 28.93 -28.72 -17.75
C ARG A 347 27.81 -27.75 -18.13
N PHE A 348 27.92 -27.09 -19.28
CA PHE A 348 26.86 -26.20 -19.79
C PHE A 348 25.60 -26.97 -20.18
N LEU A 349 25.75 -28.14 -20.82
CA LEU A 349 24.62 -29.03 -21.14
C LEU A 349 23.93 -29.57 -19.88
N ASP A 350 24.69 -29.97 -18.86
CA ASP A 350 24.16 -30.46 -17.59
C ASP A 350 23.43 -29.35 -16.82
N ARG A 351 23.99 -28.13 -16.82
CA ARG A 351 23.35 -26.96 -16.23
C ARG A 351 22.04 -26.62 -16.94
N HIS A 352 22.03 -26.61 -18.27
CA HIS A 352 20.82 -26.44 -19.06
C HIS A 352 19.80 -27.55 -18.74
N GLY A 353 20.21 -28.82 -18.69
CA GLY A 353 19.33 -29.95 -18.38
C GLY A 353 18.68 -29.83 -17.01
N THR A 354 19.47 -29.50 -15.98
CA THR A 354 19.00 -29.27 -14.62
C THR A 354 18.04 -28.08 -14.55
N ALA A 355 18.40 -26.95 -15.18
CA ALA A 355 17.57 -25.76 -15.23
C ALA A 355 16.25 -26.01 -15.99
N SER A 356 16.28 -26.75 -17.10
CA SER A 356 15.09 -27.10 -17.87
C SER A 356 14.12 -27.98 -17.06
N GLN A 357 14.64 -28.94 -16.28
CA GLN A 357 13.82 -29.75 -15.37
C GLN A 357 13.19 -28.89 -14.27
N GLN A 358 13.97 -28.00 -13.65
CA GLN A 358 13.49 -27.06 -12.64
C GLN A 358 12.43 -26.10 -13.19
N LEU A 359 12.64 -25.57 -14.39
CA LEU A 359 11.70 -24.69 -15.08
C LEU A 359 10.36 -25.41 -15.33
N THR A 360 10.41 -26.66 -15.77
CA THR A 360 9.22 -27.48 -15.98
C THR A 360 8.49 -27.78 -14.66
N ALA A 361 9.23 -28.11 -13.60
CA ALA A 361 8.66 -28.34 -12.26
C ALA A 361 8.04 -27.06 -11.66
N ALA A 362 8.69 -25.91 -11.85
CA ALA A 362 8.17 -24.61 -11.41
C ALA A 362 6.88 -24.24 -12.16
N ARG A 363 6.86 -24.35 -13.50
CA ARG A 363 5.68 -24.07 -14.33
C ARG A 363 4.50 -24.97 -13.98
N THR A 364 4.73 -26.26 -13.79
CA THR A 364 3.67 -27.20 -13.35
C THR A 364 3.14 -26.86 -11.96
N THR A 365 4.01 -26.44 -11.04
CA THR A 365 3.61 -25.97 -9.70
C THR A 365 2.80 -24.68 -9.77
N ILE A 366 3.23 -23.70 -10.59
CA ILE A 366 2.50 -22.45 -10.82
C ILE A 366 1.10 -22.74 -11.38
N GLN A 367 0.98 -23.62 -12.37
CA GLN A 367 -0.30 -23.98 -12.96
C GLN A 367 -1.24 -24.63 -11.93
N ARG A 368 -0.73 -25.59 -11.13
CA ARG A 368 -1.51 -26.26 -10.08
C ARG A 368 -1.94 -25.29 -8.99
N ALA A 369 -1.01 -24.49 -8.45
CA ALA A 369 -1.31 -23.52 -7.40
C ALA A 369 -2.29 -22.45 -7.87
N THR A 370 -2.14 -21.94 -9.10
CA THR A 370 -3.07 -20.96 -9.68
C THR A 370 -4.47 -21.54 -9.84
N THR A 371 -4.58 -22.77 -10.33
CA THR A 371 -5.88 -23.47 -10.45
C THR A 371 -6.51 -23.67 -9.08
N ARG A 372 -5.73 -24.15 -8.09
CA ARG A 372 -6.20 -24.42 -6.73
C ARG A 372 -6.66 -23.15 -6.01
N ILE A 373 -5.93 -22.05 -6.16
CA ILE A 373 -6.34 -20.73 -5.62
C ILE A 373 -7.67 -20.28 -6.27
N GLY A 374 -7.85 -20.53 -7.57
CA GLY A 374 -9.11 -20.27 -8.27
C GLY A 374 -10.28 -21.05 -7.68
N GLU A 375 -10.13 -22.35 -7.46
CA GLU A 375 -11.13 -23.21 -6.81
C GLU A 375 -11.46 -22.74 -5.39
N ILE A 376 -10.44 -22.40 -4.59
CA ILE A 376 -10.63 -21.91 -3.22
C ILE A 376 -11.36 -20.57 -3.21
N ASN A 377 -11.04 -19.65 -4.12
CA ASN A 377 -11.74 -18.36 -4.21
C ASN A 377 -13.22 -18.56 -4.56
N GLN A 378 -13.54 -19.45 -5.50
CA GLN A 378 -14.94 -19.79 -5.81
C GLN A 378 -15.66 -20.39 -4.60
N ALA A 379 -15.00 -21.25 -3.83
CA ALA A 379 -15.56 -21.83 -2.62
C ALA A 379 -15.76 -20.80 -1.49
N LEU A 380 -14.87 -19.80 -1.39
CA LEU A 380 -14.99 -18.69 -0.43
C LEU A 380 -16.07 -17.69 -0.82
N GLU A 381 -16.29 -17.43 -2.12
CA GLU A 381 -17.37 -16.56 -2.62
C GLU A 381 -18.77 -17.13 -2.36
N ALA A 382 -18.90 -18.46 -2.28
CA ALA A 382 -20.16 -19.14 -1.94
C ALA A 382 -20.49 -19.14 -0.43
N GLY A 383 -19.56 -18.73 0.44
CA GLY A 383 -19.70 -18.79 1.90
C GLY A 383 -20.23 -17.50 2.53
N ALA A 384 -21.18 -17.61 3.47
CA ALA A 384 -21.76 -16.46 4.18
C ALA A 384 -20.75 -15.77 5.12
N LYS A 385 -20.71 -14.43 5.10
CA LYS A 385 -19.69 -13.60 5.78
C LYS A 385 -19.73 -13.58 7.32
N ASP A 386 -20.78 -14.09 7.97
CA ASP A 386 -21.01 -13.84 9.42
C ASP A 386 -21.27 -15.10 10.28
N ALA A 387 -20.94 -16.30 9.78
CA ALA A 387 -21.28 -17.56 10.47
C ALA A 387 -20.72 -17.69 11.90
N ARG A 388 -19.51 -17.16 12.17
CA ARG A 388 -18.86 -17.23 13.48
C ARG A 388 -19.52 -16.33 14.53
N THR A 389 -19.91 -15.12 14.13
CA THR A 389 -20.57 -14.14 15.00
C THR A 389 -21.98 -14.61 15.37
N LEU A 390 -22.70 -15.16 14.38
CA LEU A 390 -24.01 -15.77 14.57
C LEU A 390 -23.96 -17.02 15.46
N ALA A 391 -22.98 -17.91 15.28
CA ALA A 391 -22.78 -19.07 16.15
C ALA A 391 -22.49 -18.67 17.60
N ALA A 392 -21.66 -17.65 17.82
CA ALA A 392 -21.33 -17.14 19.15
C ALA A 392 -22.55 -16.48 19.84
N ALA A 393 -23.35 -15.72 19.10
CA ALA A 393 -24.58 -15.12 19.61
C ALA A 393 -25.62 -16.20 19.99
N LEU A 394 -25.83 -17.20 19.12
CA LEU A 394 -26.74 -18.31 19.40
C LEU A 394 -26.27 -19.17 20.59
N ALA A 395 -24.96 -19.41 20.71
CA ALA A 395 -24.39 -20.14 21.85
C ALA A 395 -24.54 -19.39 23.18
N GLY A 396 -24.50 -18.05 23.16
CA GLY A 396 -24.77 -17.21 24.34
C GLY A 396 -26.24 -17.21 24.77
N ILE A 397 -27.17 -17.39 23.83
CA ILE A 397 -28.61 -17.42 24.11
C ILE A 397 -29.07 -18.83 24.53
N ALA A 398 -28.43 -19.89 24.05
CA ALA A 398 -28.84 -21.29 24.29
C ALA A 398 -29.09 -21.66 25.78
N PRO A 399 -28.30 -21.20 26.77
CA PRO A 399 -28.56 -21.50 28.19
C PRO A 399 -29.82 -20.85 28.78
N HIS A 400 -30.38 -19.85 28.09
CA HIS A 400 -31.53 -19.07 28.55
C HIS A 400 -32.84 -19.48 27.84
N VAL A 401 -32.82 -20.54 27.04
CA VAL A 401 -34.00 -21.06 26.35
C VAL A 401 -34.65 -22.16 27.20
N GLU A 402 -35.80 -21.84 27.79
CA GLU A 402 -36.62 -22.77 28.57
C GLU A 402 -37.91 -23.08 27.79
N GLY A 403 -38.10 -24.34 27.37
CA GLY A 403 -39.25 -24.80 26.58
C GLY A 403 -39.03 -24.79 25.06
N ASP A 404 -40.07 -25.20 24.30
CA ASP A 404 -40.03 -25.35 22.84
C ASP A 404 -40.58 -24.15 22.05
N MET A 405 -41.00 -23.10 22.74
CA MET A 405 -41.49 -21.88 22.14
C MET A 405 -40.33 -20.94 21.80
N CYS A 406 -40.16 -20.61 20.52
CA CYS A 406 -39.10 -19.69 20.10
C CYS A 406 -39.35 -18.29 20.67
N PRO A 407 -38.45 -17.70 21.47
CA PRO A 407 -38.67 -16.41 22.12
C PRO A 407 -38.66 -15.21 21.15
N VAL A 408 -38.23 -15.43 19.90
CA VAL A 408 -38.15 -14.37 18.88
C VAL A 408 -39.40 -14.35 18.00
N CYS A 409 -39.84 -15.51 17.50
CA CYS A 409 -40.98 -15.61 16.57
C CYS A 409 -42.21 -16.29 17.16
N ASN A 410 -42.15 -16.69 18.43
CA ASN A 410 -43.20 -17.39 19.19
C ASN A 410 -43.73 -18.66 18.49
N ARG A 411 -42.90 -19.29 17.67
CA ARG A 411 -43.17 -20.55 16.99
C ARG A 411 -42.98 -21.69 17.98
N ASP A 412 -43.97 -22.58 18.09
CA ASP A 412 -43.82 -23.82 18.85
C ASP A 412 -43.02 -24.85 18.04
N TYR A 413 -41.89 -25.30 18.58
CA TYR A 413 -41.07 -26.34 17.98
C TYR A 413 -41.52 -27.75 18.38
N ALA A 414 -42.40 -27.90 19.38
CA ALA A 414 -42.99 -29.18 19.73
C ALA A 414 -43.96 -29.71 18.65
N GLU A 415 -44.51 -28.82 17.82
CA GLU A 415 -45.39 -29.17 16.69
C GLU A 415 -44.62 -29.50 15.40
N LEU A 416 -43.29 -29.38 15.40
CA LEU A 416 -42.44 -29.68 14.25
C LEU A 416 -41.82 -31.09 14.42
N ASP A 417 -41.91 -31.94 13.38
CA ASP A 417 -41.31 -33.30 13.34
C ASP A 417 -39.75 -33.33 13.45
N ASN A 418 -39.11 -32.19 13.74
CA ASN A 418 -37.66 -32.00 13.76
C ASN A 418 -37.05 -31.82 15.17
N GLY A 419 -37.83 -32.03 16.24
CA GLY A 419 -37.34 -32.04 17.63
C GLY A 419 -37.41 -30.68 18.36
N SER A 420 -36.90 -30.64 19.59
CA SER A 420 -37.00 -29.48 20.50
C SER A 420 -36.27 -28.24 20.00
N LEU A 421 -36.69 -27.07 20.47
CA LEU A 421 -36.03 -25.80 20.14
C LEU A 421 -34.55 -25.79 20.53
N THR A 422 -34.21 -26.37 21.68
CA THR A 422 -32.82 -26.52 22.14
C THR A 422 -32.01 -27.39 21.17
N ALA A 423 -32.59 -28.49 20.67
CA ALA A 423 -31.93 -29.34 19.68
C ALA A 423 -31.73 -28.62 18.34
N HIS A 424 -32.71 -27.80 17.91
CA HIS A 424 -32.61 -26.98 16.71
C HIS A 424 -31.53 -25.90 16.82
N ILE A 425 -31.46 -25.20 17.96
CA ILE A 425 -30.42 -24.19 18.22
C ILE A 425 -29.04 -24.85 18.26
N ALA A 426 -28.89 -25.99 18.95
CA ALA A 426 -27.63 -26.74 19.00
C ALA A 426 -27.18 -27.21 17.60
N ALA A 427 -28.10 -27.73 16.79
CA ALA A 427 -27.82 -28.13 15.41
C ALA A 427 -27.43 -26.93 14.53
N THR A 428 -28.08 -25.77 14.72
CA THR A 428 -27.76 -24.54 13.99
C THR A 428 -26.40 -23.98 14.37
N ILE A 429 -26.05 -23.97 15.67
CA ILE A 429 -24.70 -23.61 16.16
C ILE A 429 -23.65 -24.56 15.58
N ALA A 430 -23.91 -25.87 15.59
CA ALA A 430 -23.00 -26.86 15.04
C ALA A 430 -22.75 -26.65 13.54
N ASN A 431 -23.81 -26.38 12.77
CA ASN A 431 -23.71 -26.09 11.34
C ASN A 431 -22.92 -24.80 11.06
N LEU A 432 -23.23 -23.70 11.77
CA LEU A 432 -22.53 -22.42 11.59
C LEU A 432 -21.07 -22.48 12.04
N THR A 433 -20.77 -23.22 13.11
CA THR A 433 -19.39 -23.42 13.60
C THR A 433 -18.59 -24.31 12.65
N SER A 434 -19.22 -25.36 12.10
CA SER A 434 -18.62 -26.22 11.07
C SER A 434 -18.30 -25.42 9.80
N GLU A 435 -19.23 -24.60 9.33
CA GLU A 435 -19.03 -23.76 8.15
C GLU A 435 -17.96 -22.68 8.39
N ALA A 436 -17.95 -22.04 9.57
CA ALA A 436 -16.90 -21.11 9.96
C ALA A 436 -15.51 -21.77 10.02
N GLY A 437 -15.43 -23.00 10.54
CA GLY A 437 -14.19 -23.81 10.55
C GLY A 437 -13.72 -24.16 9.14
N ARG A 438 -14.64 -24.55 8.26
CA ARG A 438 -14.36 -24.82 6.84
C ARG A 438 -13.84 -23.59 6.11
N LEU A 439 -14.45 -22.42 6.29
CA LEU A 439 -13.99 -21.16 5.69
C LEU A 439 -12.61 -20.74 6.21
N GLN A 440 -12.35 -20.94 7.51
CA GLN A 440 -11.03 -20.68 8.08
C GLN A 440 -9.97 -21.63 7.49
N ALA A 441 -10.28 -22.92 7.34
CA ALA A 441 -9.38 -23.90 6.71
C ALA A 441 -9.08 -23.52 5.25
N LEU A 442 -10.09 -23.15 4.46
CA LEU A 442 -9.92 -22.67 3.09
C LEU A 442 -9.09 -21.39 3.01
N SER A 443 -9.27 -20.46 3.96
CA SER A 443 -8.45 -19.24 4.03
C SER A 443 -6.98 -19.56 4.35
N THR A 444 -6.71 -20.51 5.24
CA THR A 444 -5.34 -20.95 5.55
C THR A 444 -4.70 -21.71 4.38
N GLU A 445 -5.48 -22.54 3.68
CA GLU A 445 -5.04 -23.25 2.48
C GLU A 445 -4.74 -22.27 1.33
N ARG A 446 -5.57 -21.23 1.17
CA ARG A 446 -5.29 -20.15 0.20
C ARG A 446 -3.97 -19.45 0.48
N ALA A 447 -3.68 -19.17 1.76
CA ALA A 447 -2.45 -18.50 2.15
C ALA A 447 -1.22 -19.38 1.82
N SER A 448 -1.28 -20.67 2.13
CA SER A 448 -0.19 -21.61 1.83
C SER A 448 0.01 -21.83 0.33
N GLU A 449 -1.06 -21.95 -0.46
CA GLU A 449 -0.97 -22.05 -1.93
C GLU A 449 -0.45 -20.77 -2.56
N SER A 450 -0.80 -19.59 -2.02
CA SER A 450 -0.25 -18.31 -2.48
C SER A 450 1.26 -18.21 -2.21
N GLU A 451 1.74 -18.69 -1.07
CA GLU A 451 3.17 -18.73 -0.76
C GLU A 451 3.92 -19.70 -1.70
N ARG A 452 3.36 -20.89 -1.94
CA ARG A 452 3.88 -21.85 -2.92
C ARG A 452 3.97 -21.24 -4.32
N LEU A 453 2.94 -20.51 -4.76
CA LEU A 453 2.93 -19.81 -6.04
C LEU A 453 4.04 -18.76 -6.14
N THR A 454 4.25 -17.96 -5.09
CA THR A 454 5.32 -16.94 -5.09
C THR A 454 6.71 -17.55 -5.15
N THR A 455 6.92 -18.66 -4.44
CA THR A 455 8.19 -19.40 -4.47
C THR A 455 8.43 -19.98 -5.85
N ALA A 456 7.44 -20.69 -6.42
CA ALA A 456 7.54 -21.28 -7.74
C ALA A 456 7.78 -20.24 -8.87
N ARG A 457 7.20 -19.04 -8.77
CA ARG A 457 7.49 -17.94 -9.73
C ARG A 457 8.92 -17.42 -9.64
N ARG A 458 9.50 -17.39 -8.44
CA ARG A 458 10.91 -17.02 -8.26
C ARG A 458 11.82 -18.09 -8.86
N ASP A 459 11.49 -19.36 -8.64
CA ASP A 459 12.23 -20.49 -9.17
C ASP A 459 12.15 -20.53 -10.71
N GLU A 460 10.97 -20.27 -11.28
CA GLU A 460 10.77 -20.12 -12.74
C GLU A 460 11.72 -19.06 -13.31
N ALA A 461 11.69 -17.83 -12.79
CA ALA A 461 12.53 -16.74 -13.29
C ALA A 461 14.03 -17.00 -13.14
N THR A 462 14.42 -17.78 -12.13
CA THR A 462 15.83 -18.15 -11.90
C THR A 462 16.26 -19.24 -12.89
N ALA A 463 15.44 -20.27 -13.09
CA ALA A 463 15.70 -21.37 -14.00
C ALA A 463 15.68 -20.92 -15.46
N GLU A 464 14.74 -20.03 -15.84
CA GLU A 464 14.60 -19.51 -17.21
C GLU A 464 15.87 -18.81 -17.71
N ARG A 465 16.57 -18.06 -16.85
CA ARG A 465 17.85 -17.41 -17.19
C ARG A 465 18.99 -18.39 -17.48
N LEU A 466 18.87 -19.64 -17.03
CA LEU A 466 19.90 -20.67 -17.15
C LEU A 466 19.61 -21.64 -18.30
N VAL A 467 18.40 -21.58 -18.88
CA VAL A 467 18.03 -22.39 -20.04
C VAL A 467 18.58 -21.72 -21.31
N LEU A 468 19.51 -22.40 -21.96
CA LEU A 468 19.99 -22.02 -23.30
C LEU A 468 18.86 -22.03 -24.34
N GLU A 469 18.94 -21.10 -25.29
CA GLU A 469 18.10 -21.07 -26.48
C GLU A 469 18.30 -22.33 -27.34
N PRO A 470 17.26 -22.79 -28.09
CA PRO A 470 17.34 -24.02 -28.89
C PRO A 470 18.50 -24.02 -29.91
N GLU A 471 18.78 -22.90 -30.55
CA GLU A 471 19.89 -22.76 -31.51
C GLU A 471 21.24 -22.90 -30.81
N ALA A 472 21.43 -22.20 -29.68
CA ALA A 472 22.66 -22.28 -28.89
C ALA A 472 22.91 -23.70 -28.33
N LEU A 473 21.86 -24.44 -27.97
CA LEU A 473 21.97 -25.84 -27.53
C LEU A 473 22.46 -26.77 -28.64
N VAL A 474 21.93 -26.60 -29.85
CA VAL A 474 22.34 -27.39 -31.02
C VAL A 474 23.79 -27.09 -31.38
N ASP A 475 24.18 -25.83 -31.38
CA ASP A 475 25.56 -25.41 -31.65
C ASP A 475 26.55 -25.96 -30.62
N LEU A 476 26.19 -25.91 -29.34
CA LEU A 476 27.03 -26.43 -28.26
C LEU A 476 27.22 -27.95 -28.36
N ARG A 477 26.15 -28.71 -28.66
CA ARG A 477 26.24 -30.17 -28.89
C ARG A 477 27.06 -30.51 -30.13
N ARG A 478 26.88 -29.75 -31.21
CA ARG A 478 27.66 -29.92 -32.44
C ARG A 478 29.15 -29.68 -32.17
N ARG A 479 29.48 -28.61 -31.44
CA ARG A 479 30.85 -28.29 -31.02
C ARG A 479 31.45 -29.39 -30.16
N GLN A 480 30.73 -29.85 -29.13
CA GLN A 480 31.17 -30.95 -28.27
C GLN A 480 31.48 -32.22 -29.07
N SER A 481 30.58 -32.62 -29.97
CA SER A 481 30.75 -33.81 -30.80
C SER A 481 31.92 -33.67 -31.79
N ALA A 482 32.09 -32.49 -32.40
CA ALA A 482 33.20 -32.22 -33.30
C ALA A 482 34.55 -32.34 -32.58
N ILE A 483 34.69 -31.72 -31.41
CA ILE A 483 35.94 -31.74 -30.62
C ILE A 483 36.22 -33.14 -30.06
N ALA A 484 35.20 -33.85 -29.57
CA ALA A 484 35.35 -35.24 -29.11
C ALA A 484 35.81 -36.16 -30.25
N SER A 485 35.31 -35.97 -31.47
CA SER A 485 35.77 -36.71 -32.65
C SER A 485 37.19 -36.36 -33.08
N ILE A 486 37.67 -35.16 -32.81
CA ILE A 486 39.07 -34.77 -33.08
C ILE A 486 39.98 -35.40 -32.03
N SER A 487 39.59 -35.34 -30.75
CA SER A 487 40.31 -35.98 -29.65
C SER A 487 40.53 -37.47 -29.88
N SER A 488 39.50 -38.20 -30.30
CA SER A 488 39.61 -39.65 -30.54
C SER A 488 40.50 -40.03 -31.73
N LYS A 489 40.72 -39.10 -32.68
CA LYS A 489 41.66 -39.28 -33.79
C LYS A 489 43.09 -38.92 -33.40
N LEU A 490 43.26 -37.98 -32.47
CA LEU A 490 44.57 -37.47 -32.06
C LEU A 490 45.21 -38.29 -30.93
N GLU A 491 44.41 -38.89 -30.05
CA GLU A 491 44.85 -39.75 -28.95
C GLU A 491 45.77 -40.93 -29.39
N PRO A 492 45.45 -41.73 -30.43
CA PRO A 492 46.34 -42.78 -30.89
C PRO A 492 47.65 -42.28 -31.52
N LEU A 493 47.71 -41.01 -31.93
CA LEU A 493 48.88 -40.39 -32.58
C LEU A 493 49.87 -39.78 -31.56
N GLN A 494 49.61 -39.85 -30.25
CA GLN A 494 50.53 -39.35 -29.22
C GLN A 494 51.91 -40.03 -29.26
N GLY A 495 51.93 -41.35 -29.45
CA GLY A 495 53.18 -42.11 -29.60
C GLY A 495 53.96 -41.67 -30.84
N ASP A 496 53.26 -41.52 -31.96
CA ASP A 496 53.85 -41.04 -33.21
C ASP A 496 54.37 -39.59 -33.10
N ALA A 497 53.74 -38.75 -32.28
CA ALA A 497 54.19 -37.38 -32.01
C ALA A 497 55.49 -37.35 -31.21
N ALA A 498 55.61 -38.20 -30.18
CA ALA A 498 56.85 -38.35 -29.39
C ALA A 498 58.00 -38.88 -30.26
N ASP A 499 57.72 -39.86 -31.12
CA ASP A 499 58.70 -40.38 -32.09
C ASP A 499 59.15 -39.30 -33.08
N GLY A 500 58.22 -38.47 -33.57
CA GLY A 500 58.51 -37.33 -34.45
C GLY A 500 59.37 -36.25 -33.79
N GLN A 501 59.06 -35.88 -32.54
CA GLN A 501 59.84 -34.92 -31.77
C GLN A 501 61.24 -35.47 -31.47
N SER A 502 61.37 -36.74 -31.13
CA SER A 502 62.65 -37.43 -30.94
C SER A 502 63.50 -37.44 -32.21
N LEU A 503 62.90 -37.78 -33.37
CA LEU A 503 63.57 -37.72 -34.68
C LEU A 503 64.01 -36.30 -35.03
N PHE A 504 63.18 -35.29 -34.77
CA PHE A 504 63.54 -33.89 -34.99
C PHE A 504 64.69 -33.43 -34.08
N MET A 505 64.64 -33.70 -32.77
CA MET A 505 65.71 -33.34 -31.84
C MET A 505 67.03 -34.04 -32.19
N ARG A 506 66.97 -35.31 -32.62
CA ARG A 506 68.14 -36.03 -33.14
C ARG A 506 68.67 -35.43 -34.44
N LEU A 507 67.81 -35.01 -35.36
CA LEU A 507 68.18 -34.36 -36.62
C LEU A 507 68.77 -32.97 -36.41
N ASP A 508 68.15 -32.14 -35.57
CA ASP A 508 68.64 -30.81 -35.20
C ASP A 508 69.96 -30.91 -34.42
N GLY A 509 70.07 -31.88 -33.51
CA GLY A 509 71.33 -32.23 -32.84
C GLY A 509 72.43 -32.62 -33.84
N ALA A 510 72.15 -33.52 -34.78
CA ALA A 510 73.10 -33.94 -35.81
C ALA A 510 73.51 -32.78 -36.74
N ARG A 511 72.56 -31.91 -37.11
CA ARG A 511 72.80 -30.70 -37.92
C ARG A 511 73.57 -29.62 -37.17
N ARG A 512 73.31 -29.43 -35.87
CA ARG A 512 74.07 -28.51 -35.01
C ARG A 512 75.49 -28.99 -34.79
N SER A 513 75.70 -30.29 -34.57
CA SER A 513 77.04 -30.90 -34.50
C SER A 513 77.80 -30.74 -35.83
N LEU A 514 77.15 -31.02 -36.97
CA LEU A 514 77.72 -30.78 -38.30
C LEU A 514 78.05 -29.29 -38.56
N ALA A 515 77.17 -28.38 -38.16
CA ALA A 515 77.36 -26.95 -38.27
C ALA A 515 78.46 -26.43 -37.33
N ALA A 516 78.57 -26.97 -36.12
CA ALA A 516 79.61 -26.63 -35.15
C ALA A 516 81.00 -27.06 -35.63
N THR A 517 81.15 -28.27 -36.18
CA THR A 517 82.42 -28.75 -36.77
C THR A 517 82.79 -27.96 -38.03
N ARG A 518 81.81 -27.53 -38.86
CA ARG A 518 82.02 -26.57 -39.97
C ARG A 518 82.42 -25.17 -39.52
N ARG A 519 81.86 -24.67 -38.40
CA ARG A 519 82.16 -23.34 -37.86
C ARG A 519 83.54 -23.29 -37.18
N ALA A 520 83.91 -24.37 -36.49
CA ALA A 520 85.25 -24.54 -35.90
C ALA A 520 86.37 -24.50 -36.96
N GLY A 521 86.12 -25.02 -38.17
CA GLY A 521 87.05 -24.95 -39.30
C GLY A 521 87.17 -23.57 -39.97
N LEU A 522 86.21 -22.66 -39.79
CA LEU A 522 86.22 -21.31 -40.37
C LEU A 522 86.66 -20.22 -39.38
N GLN A 523 86.71 -20.49 -38.07
CA GLN A 523 86.96 -19.49 -37.02
C GLN A 523 88.43 -19.28 -36.62
N SER A 524 89.37 -20.11 -37.07
CA SER A 524 90.79 -19.99 -36.69
C SER A 524 91.54 -18.82 -37.35
N ALA A 525 90.91 -18.04 -38.24
CA ALA A 525 91.55 -16.93 -38.95
C ALA A 525 91.01 -15.51 -38.64
N SER A 526 89.99 -15.34 -37.77
CA SER A 526 89.23 -14.06 -37.66
C SER A 526 89.07 -13.45 -36.24
N LEU A 527 89.58 -14.07 -35.17
CA LEU A 527 89.21 -13.68 -33.79
C LEU A 527 89.98 -12.48 -33.20
N LEU A 528 91.07 -12.03 -33.82
CA LEU A 528 91.92 -10.95 -33.26
C LEU A 528 91.32 -9.52 -33.35
N PRO A 529 90.67 -9.09 -34.47
CA PRO A 529 90.04 -7.77 -34.55
C PRO A 529 88.81 -7.62 -33.65
N GLU A 530 88.00 -8.68 -33.51
CA GLU A 530 86.76 -8.70 -32.73
C GLU A 530 87.02 -8.57 -31.22
N ILE A 531 88.10 -9.20 -30.72
CA ILE A 531 88.49 -9.10 -29.31
C ILE A 531 88.99 -7.67 -28.98
N ASN A 532 89.68 -7.01 -29.91
CA ASN A 532 90.18 -5.65 -29.66
C ASN A 532 89.06 -4.61 -29.60
N ASP A 533 88.10 -4.65 -30.53
CA ASP A 533 86.96 -3.72 -30.58
C ASP A 533 86.03 -3.87 -29.36
N ALA A 534 85.76 -5.10 -28.92
CA ALA A 534 84.88 -5.36 -27.78
C ALA A 534 85.48 -4.88 -26.43
N VAL A 535 86.79 -5.04 -26.24
CA VAL A 535 87.49 -4.56 -25.03
C VAL A 535 87.57 -3.03 -25.01
N GLU A 536 87.85 -2.40 -26.15
CA GLU A 536 87.94 -0.95 -26.25
C GLU A 536 86.57 -0.27 -26.00
N ARG A 537 85.47 -0.80 -26.55
CA ARG A 537 84.10 -0.30 -26.27
C ARG A 537 83.67 -0.44 -24.81
N ALA A 538 84.14 -1.48 -24.12
CA ALA A 538 83.73 -1.78 -22.75
C ALA A 538 84.57 -1.05 -21.68
N THR A 539 85.88 -0.92 -21.91
CA THR A 539 86.85 -0.40 -20.94
C THR A 539 87.44 0.96 -21.32
N GLY A 540 87.30 1.39 -22.58
CA GLY A 540 87.95 2.59 -23.12
C GLY A 540 89.46 2.45 -23.33
N GLN A 541 89.99 1.23 -23.27
CA GLN A 541 91.42 0.93 -23.40
C GLN A 541 91.66 -0.15 -24.47
N PRO A 542 92.74 -0.05 -25.27
CA PRO A 542 93.09 -1.08 -26.26
C PRO A 542 93.61 -2.35 -25.56
N THR A 543 93.50 -3.52 -26.23
CA THR A 543 93.90 -4.81 -25.65
C THR A 543 95.39 -4.93 -25.30
N THR A 544 96.23 -4.01 -25.80
CA THR A 544 97.68 -3.93 -25.51
C THR A 544 98.03 -3.52 -24.08
N ASN A 545 97.06 -2.98 -23.34
CA ASN A 545 97.25 -2.57 -21.94
C ASN A 545 97.08 -3.72 -20.93
N PHE A 546 96.72 -4.92 -21.39
CA PHE A 546 96.49 -6.10 -20.55
C PHE A 546 97.54 -7.17 -20.83
N SER A 547 97.89 -7.99 -19.83
CA SER A 547 98.97 -8.98 -19.95
C SER A 547 98.57 -10.20 -20.80
N SER A 548 97.27 -10.41 -21.01
CA SER A 548 96.71 -11.43 -21.89
C SER A 548 95.34 -11.00 -22.44
N LEU A 549 94.93 -11.57 -23.58
CA LEU A 549 93.59 -11.37 -24.15
C LEU A 549 92.48 -11.85 -23.20
N ARG A 550 92.79 -12.82 -22.32
CA ARG A 550 91.90 -13.29 -21.26
C ARG A 550 91.65 -12.21 -20.20
N GLU A 551 92.72 -11.61 -19.69
CA GLU A 551 92.63 -10.54 -18.67
C GLU A 551 91.89 -9.30 -19.21
N ALA A 552 92.08 -8.96 -20.49
CA ALA A 552 91.38 -7.87 -21.17
C ALA A 552 89.84 -8.08 -21.21
N LEU A 553 89.40 -9.30 -21.53
CA LEU A 553 87.97 -9.67 -21.59
C LEU A 553 87.33 -9.79 -20.19
N GLU A 554 88.08 -10.26 -19.19
CA GLU A 554 87.63 -10.29 -17.79
C GLU A 554 87.44 -8.87 -17.23
N ALA A 555 88.34 -7.94 -17.53
CA ALA A 555 88.23 -6.53 -17.16
C ALA A 555 87.02 -5.84 -17.83
N ALA A 556 86.79 -6.10 -19.13
CA ALA A 556 85.61 -5.63 -19.86
C ALA A 556 84.29 -6.15 -19.23
N THR A 557 84.26 -7.40 -18.78
CA THR A 557 83.10 -8.01 -18.10
C THR A 557 82.80 -7.32 -16.77
N GLY A 558 83.84 -6.98 -15.99
CA GLY A 558 83.69 -6.24 -14.73
C GLY A 558 83.14 -4.83 -14.93
N ALA A 559 83.66 -4.08 -15.90
CA ALA A 559 83.23 -2.72 -16.21
C ALA A 559 81.76 -2.66 -16.68
N LEU A 560 81.36 -3.55 -17.58
CA LEU A 560 79.97 -3.64 -18.07
C LEU A 560 79.00 -4.07 -16.96
N SER A 561 79.41 -4.98 -16.07
CA SER A 561 78.60 -5.39 -14.92
C SER A 561 78.35 -4.23 -13.94
N GLY A 562 79.36 -3.39 -13.69
CA GLY A 562 79.22 -2.19 -12.87
C GLY A 562 78.26 -1.17 -13.49
N ARG A 563 78.42 -0.87 -14.79
CA ARG A 563 77.53 0.02 -15.54
C ARG A 563 76.09 -0.50 -15.56
N LEU A 564 75.88 -1.79 -15.79
CA LEU A 564 74.56 -2.42 -15.82
C LEU A 564 73.82 -2.29 -14.48
N ARG A 565 74.52 -2.42 -13.34
CA ARG A 565 73.92 -2.22 -12.01
C ARG A 565 73.46 -0.76 -11.81
N ALA A 566 74.27 0.21 -12.23
CA ALA A 566 73.94 1.63 -12.09
C ALA A 566 72.73 2.05 -12.95
N VAL A 567 72.69 1.61 -14.21
CA VAL A 567 71.57 1.93 -15.12
C VAL A 567 70.28 1.22 -14.67
N ARG A 568 70.36 -0.05 -14.21
CA ARG A 568 69.19 -0.76 -13.65
C ARG A 568 68.64 -0.12 -12.38
N ALA A 569 69.50 0.37 -11.49
CA ALA A 569 69.06 1.08 -10.30
C ALA A 569 68.29 2.36 -10.67
N THR A 570 68.81 3.14 -11.62
CA THR A 570 68.16 4.35 -12.14
C THR A 570 66.81 4.04 -12.79
N LEU A 571 66.75 3.02 -13.66
CA LEU A 571 65.53 2.57 -14.31
C LEU A 571 64.47 2.11 -13.28
N SER A 572 64.88 1.36 -12.26
CA SER A 572 63.99 0.90 -11.19
C SER A 572 63.36 2.06 -10.40
N SER A 573 64.17 3.06 -10.04
CA SER A 573 63.67 4.26 -9.36
C SER A 573 62.73 5.08 -10.25
N ARG A 574 63.01 5.21 -11.55
CA ARG A 574 62.11 5.91 -12.51
C ARG A 574 60.78 5.18 -12.69
N VAL A 575 60.80 3.86 -12.88
CA VAL A 575 59.58 3.04 -12.99
C VAL A 575 58.73 3.19 -11.72
N SER A 576 59.37 3.23 -10.54
CA SER A 576 58.66 3.45 -9.27
C SER A 576 57.98 4.82 -9.21
N VAL A 577 58.64 5.87 -9.68
CA VAL A 577 58.06 7.22 -9.76
C VAL A 577 56.91 7.30 -10.76
N GLU A 578 57.07 6.76 -11.98
CA GLU A 578 55.98 6.73 -12.96
C GLU A 578 54.76 5.96 -12.45
N THR A 579 54.99 4.84 -11.76
CA THR A 579 53.93 4.04 -11.16
C THR A 579 53.17 4.82 -10.07
N GLU A 580 53.87 5.55 -9.20
CA GLU A 580 53.23 6.40 -8.18
C GLU A 580 52.52 7.61 -8.81
N LEU A 581 53.03 8.19 -9.89
CA LEU A 581 52.35 9.25 -10.64
C LEU A 581 51.03 8.77 -11.25
N ASP A 582 51.02 7.58 -11.85
CA ASP A 582 49.80 6.96 -12.39
C ASP A 582 48.80 6.64 -11.28
N GLN A 583 49.28 6.15 -10.14
CA GLN A 583 48.42 5.88 -8.99
C GLN A 583 47.85 7.18 -8.41
N TYR A 584 48.65 8.23 -8.27
CA TYR A 584 48.20 9.55 -7.83
C TYR A 584 47.13 10.13 -8.75
N ALA A 585 47.34 10.09 -10.07
CA ALA A 585 46.37 10.60 -11.05
C ALA A 585 45.01 9.88 -10.92
N ARG A 586 45.03 8.56 -10.73
CA ARG A 586 43.81 7.78 -10.46
C ARG A 586 43.11 8.19 -9.16
N GLU A 587 43.84 8.40 -8.07
CA GLU A 587 43.20 8.79 -6.80
C GLU A 587 42.64 10.20 -6.83
N VAL A 588 43.31 11.14 -7.51
CA VAL A 588 42.79 12.50 -7.69
C VAL A 588 41.50 12.48 -8.50
N GLN A 589 41.42 11.64 -9.53
CA GLN A 589 40.21 11.47 -10.32
C GLN A 589 39.08 10.84 -9.49
N LEU A 590 39.36 9.77 -8.75
CA LEU A 590 38.40 9.15 -7.83
C LEU A 590 37.89 10.12 -6.77
N LEU A 591 38.79 10.93 -6.19
CA LEU A 591 38.44 11.97 -5.23
C LEU A 591 37.52 13.02 -5.84
N SER A 592 37.84 13.51 -7.05
CA SER A 592 37.00 14.46 -7.77
C SER A 592 35.60 13.91 -8.02
N ASP A 593 35.50 12.67 -8.51
CA ASP A 593 34.22 12.00 -8.77
C ASP A 593 33.39 11.81 -7.49
N SER A 594 34.03 11.40 -6.38
CA SER A 594 33.36 11.27 -5.09
C SER A 594 32.89 12.62 -4.54
N VAL A 595 33.65 13.70 -4.71
CA VAL A 595 33.23 15.05 -4.30
C VAL A 595 31.99 15.49 -5.10
N VAL A 596 31.97 15.26 -6.42
CA VAL A 596 30.79 15.55 -7.25
C VAL A 596 29.58 14.74 -6.78
N ARG A 597 29.74 13.44 -6.51
CA ARG A 597 28.66 12.59 -5.95
C ARG A 597 28.13 13.12 -4.62
N VAL A 598 29.00 13.53 -3.70
CA VAL A 598 28.60 14.13 -2.42
C VAL A 598 27.75 15.38 -2.64
N THR A 599 28.18 16.31 -3.51
CA THR A 599 27.43 17.54 -3.77
C THR A 599 26.04 17.28 -4.35
N GLU A 600 25.90 16.29 -5.25
CA GLU A 600 24.59 15.92 -5.80
C GLU A 600 23.69 15.24 -4.75
N LEU A 601 24.25 14.39 -3.90
CA LEU A 601 23.51 13.78 -2.79
C LEU A 601 23.04 14.84 -1.77
N GLU A 602 23.88 15.81 -1.43
CA GLU A 602 23.52 16.93 -0.54
C GLU A 602 22.34 17.72 -1.10
N ARG A 603 22.36 18.03 -2.40
CA ARG A 603 21.25 18.73 -3.08
C ARG A 603 19.95 17.94 -3.02
N ARG A 604 20.00 16.62 -3.24
CA ARG A 604 18.84 15.72 -3.16
C ARG A 604 18.29 15.63 -1.74
N VAL A 605 19.16 15.47 -0.74
CA VAL A 605 18.79 15.46 0.68
C VAL A 605 18.13 16.78 1.08
N ALA A 606 18.69 17.92 0.68
CA ALA A 606 18.13 19.24 0.97
C ALA A 606 16.72 19.40 0.37
N THR A 607 16.53 18.95 -0.87
CA THR A 607 15.21 18.97 -1.55
C THR A 607 14.18 18.14 -0.78
N MET A 608 14.54 16.93 -0.36
CA MET A 608 13.68 16.06 0.43
C MET A 608 13.35 16.65 1.81
N LYS A 609 14.35 17.21 2.51
CA LYS A 609 14.13 17.91 3.80
C LYS A 609 13.19 19.11 3.66
N GLY A 610 13.30 19.85 2.55
CA GLY A 610 12.36 20.92 2.20
C GLY A 610 10.92 20.41 2.02
N ALA A 611 10.74 19.29 1.33
CA ALA A 611 9.42 18.66 1.20
C ALA A 611 8.83 18.26 2.56
N PHE A 612 9.62 17.67 3.46
CA PHE A 612 9.16 17.35 4.82
C PHE A 612 8.76 18.59 5.63
N SER A 613 9.47 19.71 5.48
CA SER A 613 9.08 20.98 6.10
C SER A 613 7.70 21.44 5.62
N SER A 614 7.46 21.40 4.30
CA SER A 614 6.16 21.79 3.73
C SER A 614 5.01 20.89 4.21
N ILE A 615 5.25 19.58 4.36
CA ILE A 615 4.27 18.64 4.94
C ILE A 615 3.97 19.00 6.40
N GLY A 616 5.01 19.38 7.16
CA GLY A 616 4.87 19.89 8.53
C GLY A 616 3.96 21.12 8.62
N GLU A 617 4.13 22.09 7.73
CA GLU A 617 3.29 23.29 7.68
C GLU A 617 1.83 22.98 7.38
N VAL A 618 1.56 22.12 6.38
CA VAL A 618 0.20 21.70 6.03
C VAL A 618 -0.45 20.98 7.21
N ARG A 619 0.31 20.14 7.91
CA ARG A 619 -0.15 19.43 9.10
C ARG A 619 -0.51 20.37 10.24
N GLU A 620 0.28 21.41 10.50
CA GLU A 620 -0.05 22.41 11.53
C GLU A 620 -1.32 23.20 11.17
N ARG A 621 -1.49 23.60 9.90
CA ARG A 621 -2.72 24.24 9.45
C ARG A 621 -3.94 23.33 9.66
N ALA A 622 -3.82 22.05 9.33
CA ALA A 622 -4.88 21.07 9.55
C ALA A 622 -5.25 20.95 11.04
N LYS A 623 -4.27 20.90 11.94
CA LYS A 623 -4.52 20.90 13.40
C LYS A 623 -5.24 22.16 13.85
N THR A 624 -4.80 23.34 13.39
CA THR A 624 -5.45 24.62 13.76
C THR A 624 -6.92 24.64 13.33
N ILE A 625 -7.22 24.19 12.11
CA ILE A 625 -8.59 24.12 11.58
C ILE A 625 -9.43 23.14 12.41
N ALA A 626 -8.89 21.95 12.72
CA ALA A 626 -9.57 20.95 13.54
C ALA A 626 -9.89 21.47 14.94
N THR A 627 -8.93 22.09 15.63
CA THR A 627 -9.13 22.68 16.96
C THR A 627 -10.16 23.82 16.93
N ALA A 628 -10.11 24.67 15.91
CA ALA A 628 -11.10 25.74 15.74
C ALA A 628 -12.51 25.18 15.53
N ALA A 629 -12.66 24.14 14.69
CA ALA A 629 -13.95 23.48 14.45
C ALA A 629 -14.49 22.81 15.72
N THR A 630 -13.64 22.12 16.50
CA THR A 630 -14.02 21.54 17.79
C THR A 630 -14.54 22.61 18.76
N HIS A 631 -13.84 23.75 18.88
CA HIS A 631 -14.28 24.84 19.75
C HIS A 631 -15.61 25.47 19.30
N VAL A 632 -15.80 25.68 17.99
CA VAL A 632 -17.06 26.19 17.43
C VAL A 632 -18.20 25.21 17.72
N ARG A 633 -18.00 23.92 17.44
CA ARG A 633 -18.97 22.85 17.69
C ARG A 633 -19.38 22.81 19.16
N SER A 634 -18.42 22.75 20.08
CA SER A 634 -18.70 22.63 21.51
C SER A 634 -19.46 23.84 22.07
N ARG A 635 -19.17 25.04 21.55
CA ARG A 635 -19.90 26.27 21.91
C ARG A 635 -21.34 26.24 21.42
N ILE A 636 -21.57 25.87 20.15
CA ILE A 636 -22.93 25.79 19.57
C ILE A 636 -23.80 24.78 20.33
N VAL A 637 -23.26 23.58 20.62
CA VAL A 637 -23.99 22.56 21.40
C VAL A 637 -24.34 23.10 22.79
N ARG A 638 -23.39 23.77 23.45
CA ARG A 638 -23.63 24.34 24.78
C ARG A 638 -24.70 25.42 24.76
N ASP A 639 -24.67 26.34 23.80
CA ASP A 639 -25.61 27.46 23.73
C ASP A 639 -27.06 27.00 23.52
N VAL A 640 -27.29 25.97 22.70
CA VAL A 640 -28.64 25.45 22.40
C VAL A 640 -29.23 24.67 23.57
N PHE A 641 -28.46 23.77 24.17
CA PHE A 641 -28.94 22.98 25.30
C PHE A 641 -29.03 23.82 26.58
N SER A 642 -28.10 24.74 26.86
CA SER A 642 -28.13 25.52 28.11
C SER A 642 -29.04 26.75 28.06
N GLY A 643 -29.23 27.37 26.88
CA GLY A 643 -29.85 28.68 26.76
C GLY A 643 -31.29 28.71 26.22
N SER A 644 -31.56 28.06 25.08
CA SER A 644 -32.85 28.18 24.39
C SER A 644 -33.80 27.01 24.71
N LEU A 645 -33.37 25.76 24.49
CA LEU A 645 -34.24 24.59 24.61
C LEU A 645 -34.60 24.29 26.06
N ASN A 646 -33.61 24.22 26.96
CA ASN A 646 -33.86 23.96 28.39
C ASN A 646 -34.75 25.02 29.03
N LYS A 647 -34.57 26.29 28.63
CA LYS A 647 -35.39 27.39 29.14
C LYS A 647 -36.84 27.22 28.69
N VAL A 648 -37.08 27.04 27.39
CA VAL A 648 -38.44 26.85 26.84
C VAL A 648 -39.10 25.61 27.42
N TRP A 649 -38.39 24.48 27.49
CA TRP A 649 -38.92 23.24 28.04
C TRP A 649 -39.31 23.37 29.51
N ARG A 650 -38.43 23.97 30.33
CA ARG A 650 -38.70 24.27 31.74
C ARG A 650 -39.92 25.17 31.90
N ASP A 651 -39.97 26.27 31.16
CA ASP A 651 -41.05 27.25 31.25
C ASP A 651 -42.40 26.64 30.85
N LEU A 652 -42.42 25.80 29.81
CA LEU A 652 -43.62 25.04 29.42
C LEU A 652 -44.01 24.02 30.50
N PHE A 653 -43.07 23.24 31.02
CA PHE A 653 -43.36 22.23 32.04
C PHE A 653 -43.93 22.84 33.31
N VAL A 654 -43.31 23.90 33.84
CA VAL A 654 -43.79 24.61 35.04
C VAL A 654 -45.19 25.21 34.80
N ARG A 655 -45.51 25.59 33.56
CA ARG A 655 -46.84 26.10 33.21
C ARG A 655 -47.90 25.00 33.16
N LEU A 656 -47.62 23.82 32.60
CA LEU A 656 -48.60 22.72 32.58
C LEU A 656 -48.74 22.06 33.95
N ALA A 657 -47.64 21.83 34.67
CA ALA A 657 -47.61 21.14 35.96
C ALA A 657 -47.13 22.08 37.10
N PRO A 658 -47.92 23.10 37.47
CA PRO A 658 -47.51 24.15 38.41
C PRO A 658 -47.31 23.65 39.86
N ASN A 659 -47.84 22.49 40.21
CA ASN A 659 -47.72 21.89 41.54
C ASN A 659 -46.53 20.92 41.68
N GLU A 660 -45.87 20.56 40.58
CA GLU A 660 -44.75 19.61 40.58
C GLU A 660 -43.45 20.26 41.09
N GLN A 661 -42.76 19.56 42.01
CA GLN A 661 -41.53 20.03 42.64
C GLN A 661 -40.28 19.70 41.81
N PHE A 662 -40.33 18.63 41.01
CA PHE A 662 -39.21 18.18 40.17
C PHE A 662 -39.40 18.61 38.72
N VAL A 663 -38.47 19.40 38.21
CA VAL A 663 -38.55 20.00 36.87
C VAL A 663 -37.51 19.37 35.95
N PRO A 664 -37.91 18.77 34.82
CA PRO A 664 -37.02 18.05 33.92
C PRO A 664 -36.16 19.02 33.09
N GLN A 665 -34.87 18.71 32.93
CA GLN A 665 -33.88 19.50 32.21
C GLN A 665 -32.76 18.63 31.63
N PHE A 666 -32.11 19.11 30.57
CA PHE A 666 -30.89 18.51 30.03
C PHE A 666 -29.66 19.00 30.79
N ARG A 667 -28.83 18.05 31.24
CA ARG A 667 -27.50 18.34 31.77
C ARG A 667 -26.45 18.03 30.71
N LEU A 668 -25.54 18.99 30.49
CA LEU A 668 -24.30 18.77 29.75
C LEU A 668 -23.17 18.48 30.76
N PRO A 669 -22.29 17.50 30.52
CA PRO A 669 -21.13 17.26 31.38
C PRO A 669 -20.19 18.48 31.36
N ASP A 670 -19.73 18.89 32.55
CA ASP A 670 -18.98 20.14 32.75
C ASP A 670 -17.53 20.08 32.23
N GLN A 671 -16.95 18.90 31.98
CA GLN A 671 -15.56 18.76 31.52
C GLN A 671 -15.32 17.57 30.58
N GLY A 672 -14.75 17.88 29.42
CA GLY A 672 -14.18 16.91 28.49
C GLY A 672 -14.12 17.47 27.07
N ASP A 673 -12.96 17.42 26.44
CA ASP A 673 -12.77 17.68 25.00
C ASP A 673 -13.42 16.58 24.11
N GLY A 674 -14.14 15.66 24.75
CA GLY A 674 -14.87 14.56 24.14
C GLY A 674 -16.26 14.96 23.63
N LYS A 675 -16.97 13.97 23.08
CA LYS A 675 -18.33 14.16 22.57
C LYS A 675 -19.24 14.68 23.69
N VAL A 676 -19.74 15.91 23.52
CA VAL A 676 -20.70 16.54 24.42
C VAL A 676 -22.03 15.78 24.29
N GLU A 677 -22.40 15.02 25.32
CA GLU A 677 -23.63 14.22 25.36
C GLU A 677 -24.60 14.82 26.40
N ALA A 678 -25.87 15.00 26.01
CA ALA A 678 -26.89 15.52 26.92
C ALA A 678 -27.57 14.37 27.69
N VAL A 679 -27.66 14.51 29.02
CA VAL A 679 -28.33 13.57 29.91
C VAL A 679 -29.60 14.20 30.48
N LEU A 680 -30.67 13.43 30.58
CA LEU A 680 -31.95 13.84 31.18
C LEU A 680 -31.89 13.73 32.71
N GLU A 681 -32.05 14.84 33.41
CA GLU A 681 -32.16 14.90 34.87
C GLU A 681 -33.38 15.72 35.28
N THR A 682 -33.89 15.53 36.50
CA THR A 682 -34.82 16.48 37.11
C THR A 682 -34.13 17.31 38.19
N PHE A 683 -34.61 18.53 38.37
CA PHE A 683 -34.14 19.44 39.41
C PHE A 683 -35.30 19.80 40.31
N HIS A 684 -35.09 19.67 41.61
CA HIS A 684 -36.01 20.26 42.58
C HIS A 684 -36.04 21.78 42.39
N ARG A 685 -37.18 22.45 42.67
CA ARG A 685 -37.31 23.92 42.55
C ARG A 685 -36.27 24.72 43.36
N SER A 686 -35.64 24.11 44.36
CA SER A 686 -34.50 24.69 45.10
C SER A 686 -33.18 24.69 44.32
N GLY A 687 -33.12 24.06 43.14
CA GLY A 687 -31.93 23.93 42.29
C GLY A 687 -31.13 22.64 42.47
N GLN A 688 -31.59 21.70 43.30
CA GLN A 688 -30.88 20.44 43.56
C GLN A 688 -31.21 19.37 42.51
N SER A 689 -30.20 18.77 41.87
CA SER A 689 -30.37 17.64 40.95
C SER A 689 -30.94 16.43 41.70
N SER A 690 -31.94 15.81 41.10
CA SER A 690 -32.75 14.73 41.65
C SER A 690 -33.05 13.74 40.52
N GLY A 691 -32.17 12.78 40.27
CA GLY A 691 -32.41 11.60 39.41
C GLY A 691 -32.98 11.82 37.98
N PRO A 692 -33.24 10.72 37.25
CA PRO A 692 -33.90 10.78 35.94
C PRO A 692 -35.42 11.01 36.07
N PRO A 693 -36.08 11.64 35.08
CA PRO A 693 -37.52 11.92 35.11
C PRO A 693 -38.40 10.69 35.35
N GLY A 694 -38.07 9.54 34.75
CA GLY A 694 -38.83 8.31 34.93
C GLY A 694 -38.83 7.74 36.36
N ALA A 695 -37.88 8.14 37.20
CA ALA A 695 -37.82 7.73 38.60
C ALA A 695 -38.46 8.74 39.57
N MET A 696 -38.61 10.00 39.14
CA MET A 696 -39.01 11.12 40.03
C MET A 696 -40.42 11.65 39.75
N LEU A 697 -40.92 11.49 38.51
CA LEU A 697 -42.23 11.99 38.09
C LEU A 697 -43.29 10.89 38.11
N SER A 698 -44.54 11.26 38.43
CA SER A 698 -45.70 10.38 38.22
C SER A 698 -45.95 10.15 36.73
N GLN A 699 -46.72 9.12 36.37
CA GLN A 699 -47.04 8.82 34.96
C GLN A 699 -47.70 10.00 34.22
N GLY A 700 -48.59 10.75 34.89
CA GLY A 700 -49.22 11.94 34.32
C GLY A 700 -48.23 13.10 34.10
N ASN A 701 -47.29 13.30 35.04
CA ASN A 701 -46.25 14.33 34.92
C ASN A 701 -45.14 13.91 33.95
N LEU A 702 -44.89 12.61 33.77
CA LEU A 702 -44.00 12.07 32.75
C LEU A 702 -44.57 12.33 31.35
N ASN A 703 -45.86 12.04 31.12
CA ASN A 703 -46.55 12.39 29.87
C ASN A 703 -46.53 13.91 29.63
N THR A 704 -46.74 14.71 30.68
CA THR A 704 -46.67 16.18 30.60
C THR A 704 -45.26 16.65 30.23
N SER A 705 -44.22 16.05 30.81
CA SER A 705 -42.80 16.31 30.47
C SER A 705 -42.47 15.96 29.02
N ALA A 706 -42.97 14.82 28.53
CA ALA A 706 -42.84 14.40 27.14
C ALA A 706 -43.52 15.38 26.17
N LEU A 707 -44.76 15.78 26.48
CA LEU A 707 -45.52 16.75 25.70
C LEU A 707 -44.82 18.10 25.65
N THR A 708 -44.35 18.63 26.79
CA THR A 708 -43.68 19.92 26.82
C THR A 708 -42.31 19.89 26.16
N LEU A 709 -41.60 18.75 26.17
CA LEU A 709 -40.38 18.57 25.41
C LEU A 709 -40.67 18.64 23.90
N PHE A 710 -41.68 17.90 23.43
CA PHE A 710 -42.09 17.93 22.03
C PHE A 710 -42.46 19.35 21.58
N LEU A 711 -43.25 20.07 22.38
CA LEU A 711 -43.60 21.46 22.12
C LEU A 711 -42.38 22.40 22.15
N ALA A 712 -41.45 22.19 23.07
CA ALA A 712 -40.21 22.98 23.15
C ALA A 712 -39.32 22.78 21.91
N LEU A 713 -39.22 21.54 21.41
CA LEU A 713 -38.49 21.24 20.17
C LEU A 713 -39.16 21.89 18.95
N ASN A 714 -40.49 21.90 18.89
CA ASN A 714 -41.29 22.57 17.86
C ASN A 714 -41.18 24.12 17.90
N LEU A 715 -40.77 24.70 19.04
CA LEU A 715 -40.58 26.15 19.22
C LEU A 715 -39.13 26.61 19.11
N SER A 716 -38.16 25.74 19.42
CA SER A 716 -36.74 26.11 19.51
C SER A 716 -36.06 26.30 18.15
N VAL A 717 -36.78 26.07 17.05
CA VAL A 717 -36.27 26.04 15.67
C VAL A 717 -37.19 26.86 14.76
N PRO A 718 -36.66 27.57 13.75
CA PRO A 718 -37.49 28.22 12.73
C PRO A 718 -38.46 27.23 12.08
N SER A 719 -39.75 27.55 12.09
CA SER A 719 -40.82 26.68 11.58
C SER A 719 -40.73 26.57 10.05
N GLN A 720 -40.31 25.40 9.55
CA GLN A 720 -40.38 25.04 8.13
C GLN A 720 -41.83 24.68 7.73
N LEU A 721 -42.54 23.99 8.63
CA LEU A 721 -43.97 23.67 8.53
C LEU A 721 -44.72 24.27 9.73
N PRO A 722 -45.78 25.07 9.52
CA PRO A 722 -46.54 25.74 10.57
C PRO A 722 -47.66 24.83 11.11
N TRP A 723 -47.38 23.54 11.34
CA TRP A 723 -48.40 22.56 11.75
C TRP A 723 -48.09 21.98 13.13
N LEU A 724 -49.15 21.67 13.88
CA LEU A 724 -49.11 20.94 15.14
C LEU A 724 -50.25 19.92 15.15
N VAL A 725 -49.92 18.65 14.95
CA VAL A 725 -50.85 17.52 14.90
C VAL A 725 -50.64 16.67 16.14
N LEU A 726 -51.66 16.52 16.98
CA LEU A 726 -51.57 15.81 18.25
C LEU A 726 -52.65 14.72 18.31
N ASP A 727 -52.25 13.46 18.46
CA ASP A 727 -53.17 12.34 18.59
C ASP A 727 -53.37 12.00 20.07
N ASP A 728 -54.47 12.48 20.64
CA ASP A 728 -54.89 12.21 22.02
C ASP A 728 -53.81 12.49 23.08
N PRO A 729 -53.25 13.72 23.15
CA PRO A 729 -52.13 14.06 24.03
C PRO A 729 -52.51 14.18 25.50
N VAL A 730 -53.80 14.27 25.81
CA VAL A 730 -54.33 14.45 27.18
C VAL A 730 -54.77 13.09 27.70
N GLN A 731 -53.81 12.32 28.22
CA GLN A 731 -54.08 11.07 28.92
C GLN A 731 -53.59 11.19 30.35
N SER A 732 -54.49 10.94 31.31
CA SER A 732 -54.17 10.98 32.74
C SER A 732 -53.68 12.35 33.23
N MET A 733 -54.26 13.44 32.70
CA MET A 733 -54.05 14.83 33.14
C MET A 733 -55.23 15.29 34.01
N ASP A 734 -55.00 16.19 34.95
CA ASP A 734 -56.05 16.81 35.76
C ASP A 734 -56.68 18.03 35.05
N ASP A 735 -57.78 18.55 35.60
CA ASP A 735 -58.51 19.70 35.03
C ASP A 735 -57.63 20.96 34.90
N VAL A 736 -56.65 21.12 35.81
CA VAL A 736 -55.73 22.26 35.81
C VAL A 736 -54.76 22.16 34.63
N HIS A 737 -54.19 20.98 34.39
CA HIS A 737 -53.31 20.69 33.26
C HIS A 737 -54.07 20.89 31.95
N ILE A 738 -55.33 20.44 31.87
CA ILE A 738 -56.21 20.61 30.71
C ILE A 738 -56.43 22.10 30.37
N ALA A 739 -56.76 22.92 31.36
CA ALA A 739 -56.98 24.36 31.15
C ALA A 739 -55.69 25.07 30.67
N GLN A 740 -54.54 24.74 31.26
CA GLN A 740 -53.25 25.29 30.82
C GLN A 740 -52.86 24.83 29.41
N PHE A 741 -53.17 23.58 29.08
CA PHE A 741 -52.96 23.03 27.74
C PHE A 741 -53.83 23.74 26.70
N ALA A 742 -55.12 23.98 26.97
CA ALA A 742 -56.00 24.76 26.10
C ALA A 742 -55.45 26.17 25.85
N ALA A 743 -54.98 26.85 26.91
CA ALA A 743 -54.35 28.17 26.81
C ALA A 743 -53.07 28.15 25.95
N LEU A 744 -52.30 27.06 25.99
CA LEU A 744 -51.14 26.88 25.13
C LEU A 744 -51.54 26.63 23.67
N LEU A 745 -52.50 25.76 23.39
CA LEU A 745 -53.00 25.54 22.03
C LEU A 745 -53.51 26.84 21.39
N ARG A 746 -54.14 27.70 22.18
CA ARG A 746 -54.53 29.05 21.75
C ARG A 746 -53.33 29.94 21.41
N THR A 747 -52.25 29.82 22.17
CA THR A 747 -50.98 30.54 21.90
C THR A 747 -50.33 30.02 20.62
N PHE A 748 -50.31 28.71 20.39
CA PHE A 748 -49.76 28.09 19.18
C PHE A 748 -50.56 28.47 17.92
N SER A 749 -51.88 28.43 18.00
CA SER A 749 -52.76 28.80 16.88
C SER A 749 -52.75 30.30 16.61
N LYS A 750 -53.16 31.13 17.57
CA LYS A 750 -53.38 32.56 17.36
C LYS A 750 -52.12 33.40 17.50
N GLY A 751 -51.22 33.04 18.42
CA GLY A 751 -49.99 33.80 18.69
C GLY A 751 -48.85 33.47 17.72
N LEU A 752 -48.69 32.20 17.36
CA LEU A 752 -47.61 31.72 16.50
C LEU A 752 -48.06 31.38 15.07
N GLY A 753 -49.37 31.49 14.78
CA GLY A 753 -49.92 31.26 13.44
C GLY A 753 -49.83 29.81 12.98
N LYS A 754 -49.78 28.83 13.89
CA LYS A 754 -49.71 27.41 13.55
C LYS A 754 -51.11 26.81 13.35
N GLN A 755 -51.25 25.94 12.36
CA GLN A 755 -52.44 25.12 12.19
C GLN A 755 -52.40 23.96 13.18
N VAL A 756 -53.39 23.88 14.08
CA VAL A 756 -53.47 22.85 15.12
C VAL A 756 -54.52 21.82 14.72
N VAL A 757 -54.15 20.53 14.71
CA VAL A 757 -55.07 19.41 14.51
C VAL A 757 -54.96 18.49 15.73
N LEU A 758 -56.05 18.29 16.45
CA LEU A 758 -56.04 17.59 17.74
C LEU A 758 -57.12 16.50 17.78
N ALA A 759 -56.73 15.26 18.08
CA ALA A 759 -57.67 14.19 18.38
C ALA A 759 -57.97 14.15 19.88
N VAL A 760 -59.23 13.94 20.24
CA VAL A 760 -59.67 13.84 21.64
C VAL A 760 -60.65 12.69 21.81
N HIS A 761 -60.39 11.77 22.73
CA HIS A 761 -61.30 10.65 23.01
C HIS A 761 -62.44 11.00 23.99
N GLU A 762 -62.18 11.84 24.99
CA GLU A 762 -63.16 12.18 26.02
C GLU A 762 -64.13 13.28 25.57
N ARG A 763 -65.43 13.04 25.75
CA ARG A 763 -66.49 13.98 25.31
C ARG A 763 -66.43 15.31 26.05
N ALA A 764 -66.29 15.27 27.38
CA ALA A 764 -66.22 16.47 28.22
C ALA A 764 -65.05 17.38 27.83
N LEU A 765 -63.87 16.79 27.57
CA LEU A 765 -62.70 17.51 27.10
C LEU A 765 -62.90 18.10 25.70
N PHE A 766 -63.51 17.36 24.78
CA PHE A 766 -63.81 17.85 23.44
C PHE A 766 -64.76 19.06 23.47
N GLU A 767 -65.82 19.00 24.27
CA GLU A 767 -66.76 20.12 24.45
C GLU A 767 -66.06 21.33 25.09
N TYR A 768 -65.25 21.11 26.12
CA TYR A 768 -64.45 22.15 26.76
C TYR A 768 -63.48 22.83 25.77
N LEU A 769 -62.72 22.05 25.01
CA LEU A 769 -61.79 22.58 24.02
C LEU A 769 -62.50 23.29 22.86
N THR A 770 -63.69 22.81 22.48
CA THR A 770 -64.51 23.48 21.46
C THR A 770 -64.88 24.89 21.92
N LEU A 771 -65.26 25.06 23.19
CA LEU A 771 -65.56 26.37 23.78
C LEU A 771 -64.31 27.25 23.90
N GLU A 772 -63.22 26.74 24.46
CA GLU A 772 -61.99 27.52 24.70
C GLU A 772 -61.24 27.92 23.43
N LEU A 773 -61.29 27.07 22.39
CA LEU A 773 -60.62 27.30 21.10
C LEU A 773 -61.56 27.90 20.05
N SER A 774 -62.77 28.30 20.45
CA SER A 774 -63.71 28.97 19.56
C SER A 774 -63.09 30.26 18.95
N PRO A 775 -63.51 30.63 17.73
CA PRO A 775 -63.08 31.87 17.08
C PRO A 775 -63.41 33.09 17.93
N ALA A 776 -62.40 33.92 18.23
CA ALA A 776 -62.58 35.11 19.07
C ALA A 776 -62.26 36.41 18.33
N PHE A 777 -61.54 36.32 17.21
CA PHE A 777 -61.15 37.46 16.37
C PHE A 777 -61.45 37.18 14.90
N ALA A 778 -61.61 38.24 14.10
CA ALA A 778 -61.79 38.13 12.66
C ALA A 778 -60.63 37.35 12.01
N GLY A 779 -60.97 36.30 11.25
CA GLY A 779 -59.99 35.39 10.63
C GLY A 779 -59.68 34.13 11.45
N ASP A 780 -60.17 34.04 12.69
CA ASP A 780 -60.17 32.78 13.44
C ASP A 780 -61.22 31.82 12.88
N SER A 781 -60.89 30.53 12.89
CA SER A 781 -61.77 29.48 12.40
C SER A 781 -61.47 28.20 13.18
N LEU A 782 -62.51 27.50 13.60
CA LEU A 782 -62.44 26.20 14.24
C LEU A 782 -63.31 25.23 13.45
N ILE A 783 -62.79 24.04 13.18
CA ILE A 783 -63.57 22.91 12.67
C ILE A 783 -63.59 21.84 13.74
N THR A 784 -64.77 21.35 14.08
CA THR A 784 -64.90 20.14 14.90
C THR A 784 -65.44 19.02 14.04
N VAL A 785 -64.94 17.79 14.22
CA VAL A 785 -65.33 16.64 13.41
C VAL A 785 -65.62 15.48 14.35
N GLU A 786 -66.86 15.00 14.32
CA GLU A 786 -67.24 13.81 15.08
C GLU A 786 -67.22 12.58 14.18
N ILE A 787 -66.42 11.58 14.55
CA ILE A 787 -66.33 10.31 13.85
C ILE A 787 -67.21 9.28 14.55
N SER A 788 -68.22 8.79 13.82
CA SER A 788 -69.16 7.78 14.28
C SER A 788 -69.27 6.64 13.26
N ARG A 789 -70.07 5.62 13.58
CA ARG A 789 -70.42 4.55 12.63
C ARG A 789 -71.91 4.59 12.33
N ASN A 790 -72.26 4.44 11.06
CA ASN A 790 -73.65 4.26 10.67
C ASN A 790 -74.14 2.82 10.96
N PHE A 791 -75.43 2.54 10.74
CA PHE A 791 -76.02 1.21 10.93
C PHE A 791 -75.38 0.11 10.07
N ALA A 792 -74.73 0.46 8.95
CA ALA A 792 -74.01 -0.49 8.09
C ALA A 792 -72.57 -0.75 8.57
N GLY A 793 -72.11 -0.06 9.62
CA GLY A 793 -70.76 -0.16 10.17
C GLY A 793 -69.71 0.69 9.45
N ASP A 794 -70.11 1.47 8.44
CA ASP A 794 -69.22 2.42 7.75
C ASP A 794 -68.97 3.64 8.64
N ALA A 795 -67.74 4.15 8.57
CA ALA A 795 -67.35 5.36 9.26
C ALA A 795 -68.02 6.58 8.62
N VAL A 796 -68.51 7.50 9.47
CA VAL A 796 -69.10 8.78 9.06
C VAL A 796 -68.39 9.88 9.85
N ALA A 797 -67.97 10.93 9.15
CA ALA A 797 -67.47 12.16 9.78
C ALA A 797 -68.53 13.25 9.66
N ASP A 798 -68.87 13.89 10.78
CA ASP A 798 -69.82 14.99 10.84
C ASP A 798 -69.09 16.29 11.22
N PRO A 799 -68.70 17.12 10.24
CA PRO A 799 -67.95 18.35 10.47
C PRO A 799 -68.87 19.53 10.83
N HIS A 800 -68.54 20.23 11.92
CA HIS A 800 -69.14 21.50 12.29
C HIS A 800 -68.12 22.62 12.13
N PHE A 801 -68.56 23.72 11.52
CA PHE A 801 -67.71 24.87 11.20
C PHE A 801 -68.06 26.04 12.11
N TYR A 802 -67.06 26.55 12.81
CA TYR A 802 -67.15 27.74 13.63
C TYR A 802 -66.30 28.82 12.98
N ALA A 803 -66.94 29.91 12.59
CA ALA A 803 -66.28 31.12 12.14
C ALA A 803 -66.48 32.22 13.18
N PHE A 804 -65.61 33.24 13.16
CA PHE A 804 -65.85 34.42 13.96
C PHE A 804 -67.14 35.12 13.50
N GLU A 805 -68.07 35.33 14.42
CA GLU A 805 -69.24 36.17 14.25
C GLU A 805 -69.13 37.36 15.22
N ASP A 806 -69.39 38.57 14.74
CA ASP A 806 -69.46 39.75 15.62
C ASP A 806 -70.59 39.54 16.62
N ASP A 807 -70.24 39.65 17.91
CA ASP A 807 -71.19 39.45 19.00
C ASP A 807 -72.33 40.48 18.90
N LYS A 808 -73.54 40.01 18.58
CA LYS A 808 -74.74 40.86 18.48
C LYS A 808 -75.40 41.12 19.84
N ALA A 809 -74.73 40.80 20.96
CA ALA A 809 -75.27 40.97 22.29
C ALA A 809 -74.97 42.34 22.92
N VAL A 810 -75.48 43.45 22.33
CA VAL A 810 -76.07 44.59 23.07
C VAL A 810 -77.04 45.33 22.13
N ALA A 811 -78.30 44.90 22.10
CA ALA A 811 -79.47 45.76 21.85
C ALA A 811 -80.77 44.93 22.04
N ALA A 812 -81.10 44.65 23.30
CA ALA A 812 -82.47 44.35 23.73
C ALA A 812 -82.70 45.02 25.08
#